data_AF-A0A4R1HS32-F1
#
_entry.id   AF-A0A4R1HS32-F1
#
_cell.length_a   1.000
_cell.length_b   1.000
_cell.length_c   1.000
_cell.angle_alpha   90.00
_cell.angle_beta   90.00
_cell.angle_gamma   90.00
#
_symmetry.space_group_name_H-M   'P 1'
#
loop_
_entity.id
_entity.type
_entity.pdbx_description
1 polymer ?
#
loop_
_entity_poly.entity_id
_entity_poly.type
_entity_poly.pdbx_seq_one_letter_code
_entity_poly.pdbx_strand_id
1 'polypeptide(L)'
;MKPVSYGEVTRYCAAVDLWSATSFCAPFVKVLHCEDGHSPCRPPHMNRAAPISINAFPASKQEAAWRETLADLALVARMPKDAVFHFGEVSIKRSPTQATFALLRSRAQDLSPLVDAEPQILIGFVNYGRGHLTDSGRRAAEFADGDLWVCDPTTRFSVQFRNDFELLLLRLPRERLVGRLGRAASVPTLVLGESISALAARPMMRALAAHFAMMEDGDVMAAEPAITELVLSALLAEARPEEDNATQVQAAHFARVCGQIEARLREPDLSVADIAKAEGLSARYIQRLFEGQDRSFSDYVRHRRLEQCRLDLVNPQHADRSIAEIGFRWGFGDQAHFSRVFSAAYAISPRDYRKTAGSTVATRWTRGRPMHSGSRPVRPGPHAAAPATPDAVGLDTTPPDVATPASPEAGAPGEHYLAVTRDTVHWGYLSRTIPPVLRVRSGARVTVETLTQHASDDPERMIQGDAGAESVFRWTRDFKAVDRRGAGPVNASIFGRGAGEGFGVHICTGPIFVHGAEPGDVLEVEILDLRPRPCANPAYTGQAFGSNAAAAWGFHHDDILDEPRKREVITVYRTDAAGESGFAEAIYSFRWVPQTDPFGVLHETIDYPGVPVDHARIEKREGVLKGARIPVRPHFGFIAVAPRETDIVDSVPPGYFGGNIDNWRAGKGASVYLPVAVPGALLSLGDPHLAQGDGEISGTALECSLTGQVRLVLHKRGETEKVFLNGLAAPLIETPDAWLLHGFSYTNYLRELGRNAQSEVFKRSSLSRALRSAFRATRNFLMERYGLDEDEAISLMSVAVDFGVTQVADGNWGIHARVSKAIFEPPGE
;
A
#
# COMPACT_ATOMS: atom_id res chain seq x y z
N MET A 1 22.30 -27.19 42.01
CA MET A 1 23.69 -26.69 42.09
C MET A 1 23.67 -25.36 42.84
N LYS A 2 24.65 -25.09 43.72
CA LYS A 2 24.76 -23.85 44.51
C LYS A 2 24.94 -22.62 43.59
N PRO A 3 24.47 -21.41 43.96
CA PRO A 3 24.74 -20.21 43.17
C PRO A 3 26.17 -19.72 43.43
N VAL A 4 26.92 -19.48 42.36
CA VAL A 4 28.27 -18.88 42.38
C VAL A 4 28.12 -17.36 42.38
N SER A 5 28.87 -16.68 43.24
CA SER A 5 28.82 -15.23 43.44
C SER A 5 29.51 -14.45 42.31
N TYR A 6 29.04 -13.22 42.11
CA TYR A 6 29.35 -12.19 41.11
C TYR A 6 30.81 -11.67 41.03
N GLY A 7 31.81 -12.52 41.34
CA GLY A 7 33.21 -12.12 41.52
C GLY A 7 34.24 -12.63 40.49
N GLU A 8 33.85 -13.45 39.51
CA GLU A 8 34.82 -14.10 38.59
C GLU A 8 34.76 -13.64 37.12
N VAL A 9 33.87 -12.70 36.75
CA VAL A 9 33.75 -12.24 35.35
C VAL A 9 34.72 -11.11 35.00
N THR A 10 35.43 -10.53 35.98
CA THR A 10 36.26 -9.33 35.78
C THR A 10 37.72 -9.59 35.41
N ARG A 11 38.10 -10.80 34.98
CA ARG A 11 39.48 -11.12 34.56
C ARG A 11 39.69 -11.37 33.06
N TYR A 12 38.64 -11.33 32.23
CA TYR A 12 38.76 -11.64 30.79
C TYR A 12 38.81 -10.41 29.85
N CYS A 13 38.70 -9.18 30.36
CA CYS A 13 38.64 -7.96 29.53
C CYS A 13 39.90 -7.07 29.57
N ALA A 14 41.02 -7.56 30.10
CA ALA A 14 42.27 -6.79 30.16
C ALA A 14 43.30 -7.32 29.14
N ALA A 15 42.99 -7.30 27.83
CA ALA A 15 43.97 -7.62 26.80
C ALA A 15 43.63 -7.13 25.38
N VAL A 16 42.97 -6.00 25.16
CA VAL A 16 43.06 -5.30 23.86
C VAL A 16 42.88 -3.79 24.06
N ASP A 17 44.01 -3.09 24.21
CA ASP A 17 44.08 -1.63 24.11
C ASP A 17 44.06 -1.22 22.65
N LEU A 18 43.00 -0.53 22.20
CA LEU A 18 43.02 0.37 21.03
C LEU A 18 41.87 1.39 21.12
N TRP A 19 42.17 2.51 21.79
CA TRP A 19 41.82 3.90 21.48
C TRP A 19 40.36 4.29 21.10
N SER A 20 39.64 4.74 22.13
CA SER A 20 38.92 6.03 22.27
C SER A 20 38.14 6.63 21.08
N ALA A 21 36.81 6.64 21.19
CA ALA A 21 36.02 7.88 21.30
C ALA A 21 34.58 7.58 21.76
N THR A 22 34.31 8.04 22.97
CA THR A 22 33.06 8.09 23.74
C THR A 22 31.92 8.85 23.06
N SER A 23 30.75 8.21 22.96
CA SER A 23 29.44 8.68 23.48
C SER A 23 28.30 8.01 22.71
N PHE A 24 27.63 7.01 23.30
CA PHE A 24 26.18 6.75 23.22
C PHE A 24 25.91 5.34 23.81
N CYS A 25 25.73 5.27 25.13
CA CYS A 25 25.09 4.13 25.79
C CYS A 25 24.32 4.59 27.04
N ALA A 26 23.00 4.39 26.97
CA ALA A 26 21.99 4.32 28.04
C ALA A 26 21.70 5.60 28.88
N PRO A 27 20.41 5.84 29.20
CA PRO A 27 19.79 5.10 30.31
C PRO A 27 18.44 4.47 29.94
N PHE A 28 18.15 3.29 30.49
CA PHE A 28 16.92 2.93 31.22
C PHE A 28 16.78 1.41 31.31
N VAL A 29 17.32 0.84 32.39
CA VAL A 29 16.79 -0.38 32.99
C VAL A 29 16.24 0.03 34.35
N LYS A 30 14.92 0.17 34.43
CA LYS A 30 14.19 0.19 35.70
C LYS A 30 13.32 -1.06 35.71
N VAL A 31 13.83 -2.10 36.37
CA VAL A 31 13.03 -3.26 36.77
C VAL A 31 12.07 -2.78 37.85
N LEU A 32 10.76 -2.78 37.56
CA LEU A 32 9.72 -2.64 38.58
C LEU A 32 9.30 -4.05 39.00
N HIS A 33 9.68 -4.44 40.21
CA HIS A 33 9.00 -5.49 40.96
C HIS A 33 7.61 -4.98 41.35
N CYS A 34 6.58 -5.79 41.09
CA CYS A 34 5.21 -5.56 41.54
C CYS A 34 4.95 -6.54 42.69
N GLU A 35 5.00 -6.04 43.92
CA GLU A 35 4.30 -6.65 45.05
C GLU A 35 2.92 -5.99 45.15
N ASP A 36 1.94 -6.80 45.55
CA ASP A 36 0.53 -6.49 45.80
C ASP A 36 -0.44 -6.48 44.62
N GLY A 37 -1.22 -7.57 44.56
CA GLY A 37 -2.34 -7.72 43.66
C GLY A 37 -3.53 -6.85 44.07
N HIS A 38 -3.89 -5.89 43.21
CA HIS A 38 -5.25 -5.56 42.78
C HIS A 38 -5.18 -4.42 41.75
N SER A 39 -5.79 -4.64 40.57
CA SER A 39 -5.93 -3.76 39.38
C SER A 39 -4.89 -3.96 38.27
N PRO A 40 -5.31 -4.13 36.99
CA PRO A 40 -4.39 -4.19 35.87
C PRO A 40 -3.80 -2.81 35.61
N CYS A 41 -2.49 -2.65 35.81
CA CYS A 41 -1.75 -1.46 35.42
C CYS A 41 -1.84 -1.27 33.90
N ARG A 42 -2.53 -0.21 33.45
CA ARG A 42 -2.47 0.24 32.05
C ARG A 42 -1.05 0.72 31.74
N PRO A 43 -0.42 0.26 30.63
CA PRO A 43 0.90 0.77 30.23
C PRO A 43 0.80 2.25 29.83
N PRO A 44 1.85 3.06 30.06
CA PRO A 44 1.86 4.46 29.67
C PRO A 44 1.76 4.60 28.15
N HIS A 45 0.95 5.57 27.70
CA HIS A 45 0.65 5.86 26.30
C HIS A 45 1.91 5.92 25.41
N MET A 46 2.19 4.84 24.69
CA MET A 46 3.26 4.81 23.68
C MET A 46 2.88 5.68 22.49
N ASN A 47 3.76 6.62 22.15
CA ASN A 47 3.65 7.43 20.95
C ASN A 47 3.95 6.54 19.71
N ARG A 48 2.97 5.75 19.26
CA ARG A 48 3.12 4.86 18.10
C ARG A 48 2.99 5.66 16.81
N ALA A 49 4.12 6.09 16.25
CA ALA A 49 4.20 6.79 14.97
C ALA A 49 4.23 5.85 13.75
N ALA A 50 4.34 4.53 13.94
CA ALA A 50 4.39 3.55 12.85
C ALA A 50 3.00 3.00 12.52
N PRO A 51 2.63 2.83 11.22
CA PRO A 51 1.38 2.21 10.82
C PRO A 51 1.27 0.80 11.39
N ILE A 52 0.19 0.53 12.13
CA ILE A 52 -0.14 -0.79 12.64
C ILE A 52 -1.00 -1.46 11.58
N SER A 53 -0.36 -2.29 10.74
CA SER A 53 -1.10 -3.22 9.89
C SER A 53 -1.48 -4.41 10.75
N ILE A 54 -2.79 -4.68 10.89
CA ILE A 54 -3.26 -5.82 11.67
C ILE A 54 -2.87 -7.15 11.00
N ASN A 55 -2.66 -7.13 9.68
CA ASN A 55 -2.12 -8.28 8.95
C ASN A 55 -0.70 -8.66 9.41
N ALA A 56 -0.02 -7.78 10.17
CA ALA A 56 1.24 -8.12 10.80
C ALA A 56 1.07 -9.14 11.93
N PHE A 57 -0.12 -9.31 12.52
CA PHE A 57 -0.37 -10.29 13.59
C PHE A 57 -0.79 -11.65 13.02
N PRO A 58 -0.48 -12.76 13.72
CA PRO A 58 -1.05 -14.09 13.44
C PRO A 58 -2.57 -14.04 13.31
N ALA A 59 -3.16 -14.82 12.39
CA ALA A 59 -4.59 -14.76 12.06
C ALA A 59 -5.50 -14.87 13.31
N SER A 60 -5.12 -15.69 14.29
CA SER A 60 -5.84 -15.87 15.57
C SER A 60 -5.89 -14.62 16.46
N LYS A 61 -4.94 -13.69 16.29
CA LYS A 61 -4.80 -12.47 17.09
C LYS A 61 -5.27 -11.21 16.35
N GLN A 62 -5.54 -11.30 15.05
CA GLN A 62 -5.88 -10.14 14.22
C GLN A 62 -7.14 -9.40 14.72
N GLU A 63 -8.22 -10.12 15.02
CA GLU A 63 -9.46 -9.48 15.49
C GLU A 63 -9.26 -8.76 16.84
N ALA A 64 -8.57 -9.40 17.78
CA ALA A 64 -8.27 -8.81 19.09
C ALA A 64 -7.41 -7.54 18.94
N ALA A 65 -6.36 -7.58 18.13
CA ALA A 65 -5.49 -6.44 17.86
C ALA A 65 -6.25 -5.27 17.18
N TRP A 66 -7.17 -5.58 16.26
CA TRP A 66 -8.04 -4.57 15.65
C TRP A 66 -8.96 -3.89 16.67
N ARG A 67 -9.61 -4.68 17.54
CA ARG A 67 -10.48 -4.17 18.61
C ARG A 67 -9.71 -3.29 19.61
N GLU A 68 -8.51 -3.71 20.00
CA GLU A 68 -7.64 -2.94 20.89
C GLU A 68 -7.21 -1.62 20.25
N THR A 69 -6.80 -1.64 18.98
CA THR A 69 -6.40 -0.42 18.26
C THR A 69 -7.55 0.57 18.08
N LEU A 70 -8.78 0.08 17.88
CA LEU A 70 -9.97 0.94 17.85
C LEU A 70 -10.34 1.49 19.24
N ALA A 71 -10.10 0.73 20.31
CA ALA A 71 -10.33 1.22 21.68
C ALA A 71 -9.43 2.42 22.02
N ASP A 72 -8.18 2.47 21.51
CA ASP A 72 -7.31 3.65 21.59
C ASP A 72 -7.91 4.89 20.90
N LEU A 73 -8.77 4.67 19.91
CA LEU A 73 -9.54 5.69 19.21
C LEU A 73 -10.91 5.97 19.86
N ALA A 74 -11.17 5.40 21.06
CA ALA A 74 -12.47 5.43 21.75
C ALA A 74 -13.63 4.87 20.91
N LEU A 75 -13.34 3.86 20.07
CA LEU A 75 -14.30 3.20 19.21
C LEU A 75 -14.39 1.70 19.54
N VAL A 76 -15.58 1.15 19.35
CA VAL A 76 -15.86 -0.29 19.42
C VAL A 76 -16.34 -0.75 18.06
N ALA A 77 -15.67 -1.76 17.51
CA ALA A 77 -16.12 -2.47 16.32
C ALA A 77 -17.06 -3.63 16.67
N ARG A 78 -18.18 -3.72 15.94
CA ARG A 78 -19.02 -4.91 15.88
C ARG A 78 -19.05 -5.44 14.44
N MET A 79 -18.65 -6.70 14.30
CA MET A 79 -18.73 -7.43 13.05
C MET A 79 -20.08 -8.13 12.93
N PRO A 80 -20.59 -8.38 11.71
CA PRO A 80 -21.71 -9.30 11.52
C PRO A 80 -21.40 -10.70 12.10
N LYS A 81 -22.41 -11.41 12.64
CA LYS A 81 -22.23 -12.66 13.41
C LYS A 81 -21.45 -13.77 12.68
N ASP A 82 -21.46 -13.78 11.34
CA ASP A 82 -20.79 -14.80 10.52
C ASP A 82 -19.55 -14.27 9.77
N ALA A 83 -19.09 -13.06 10.11
CA ALA A 83 -18.00 -12.41 9.39
C ALA A 83 -16.62 -12.76 9.97
N VAL A 84 -15.78 -13.43 9.19
CA VAL A 84 -14.36 -13.71 9.55
C VAL A 84 -13.50 -12.46 9.41
N PHE A 85 -12.98 -11.91 10.51
CA PHE A 85 -12.01 -10.82 10.45
C PHE A 85 -10.73 -11.30 9.74
N HIS A 86 -10.30 -10.57 8.71
CA HIS A 86 -9.11 -10.93 7.93
C HIS A 86 -8.32 -9.71 7.44
N PHE A 87 -8.73 -8.49 7.81
CA PHE A 87 -8.05 -7.27 7.39
C PHE A 87 -8.42 -6.06 8.25
N GLY A 88 -7.37 -5.38 8.70
CA GLY A 88 -7.45 -4.04 9.28
C GLY A 88 -6.11 -3.34 9.16
N GLU A 89 -6.13 -2.04 8.88
CA GLU A 89 -4.94 -1.19 8.92
C GLU A 89 -5.31 0.12 9.62
N VAL A 90 -4.48 0.54 10.57
CA VAL A 90 -4.63 1.83 11.24
C VAL A 90 -3.30 2.56 11.25
N SER A 91 -3.32 3.80 10.78
CA SER A 91 -2.22 4.75 10.94
C SER A 91 -2.69 5.91 11.79
N ILE A 92 -1.98 6.22 12.88
CA ILE A 92 -2.37 7.28 13.81
C ILE A 92 -1.27 8.35 13.84
N LYS A 93 -1.68 9.62 13.74
CA LYS A 93 -0.83 10.78 14.00
C LYS A 93 -1.51 11.68 15.01
N ARG A 94 -0.78 12.11 16.04
CA ARG A 94 -1.31 12.97 17.10
C ARG A 94 -0.72 14.35 16.98
N SER A 95 -1.57 15.36 17.06
CA SER A 95 -1.15 16.75 17.15
C SER A 95 -0.69 17.06 18.58
N PRO A 96 0.28 17.96 18.78
CA PRO A 96 0.62 18.51 20.10
C PRO A 96 -0.57 19.14 20.83
N THR A 97 -1.64 19.45 20.10
CA THR A 97 -2.85 20.07 20.62
C THR A 97 -3.85 19.09 21.25
N GLN A 98 -3.53 17.78 21.27
CA GLN A 98 -4.39 16.64 21.62
C GLN A 98 -5.36 16.17 20.52
N ALA A 99 -5.35 16.76 19.33
CA ALA A 99 -6.07 16.19 18.19
C ALA A 99 -5.45 14.86 17.73
N THR A 100 -6.27 13.90 17.30
CA THR A 100 -5.80 12.62 16.75
C THR A 100 -6.34 12.44 15.35
N PHE A 101 -5.45 12.30 14.37
CA PHE A 101 -5.78 11.83 13.04
C PHE A 101 -5.54 10.33 12.97
N ALA A 102 -6.51 9.59 12.45
CA ALA A 102 -6.39 8.16 12.19
C ALA A 102 -6.86 7.85 10.77
N LEU A 103 -6.02 7.24 9.97
CA LEU A 103 -6.43 6.62 8.71
C LEU A 103 -6.72 5.15 8.98
N LEU A 104 -7.98 4.75 8.84
CA LEU A 104 -8.47 3.39 9.07
C LEU A 104 -8.86 2.73 7.77
N ARG A 105 -8.47 1.48 7.57
CA ARG A 105 -8.94 0.64 6.47
C ARG A 105 -9.39 -0.69 7.03
N SER A 106 -10.59 -1.12 6.67
CA SER A 106 -11.09 -2.43 7.09
C SER A 106 -12.28 -2.87 6.24
N ARG A 107 -12.83 -4.02 6.57
CA ARG A 107 -14.05 -4.55 5.97
C ARG A 107 -15.32 -3.93 6.58
N ALA A 108 -16.46 -4.18 5.94
CA ALA A 108 -17.79 -3.85 6.45
C ALA A 108 -17.95 -4.19 7.95
N GLN A 109 -18.26 -3.19 8.76
CA GLN A 109 -18.43 -3.32 10.21
C GLN A 109 -19.19 -2.12 10.79
N ASP A 110 -19.66 -2.27 12.01
CA ASP A 110 -20.29 -1.18 12.77
C ASP A 110 -19.28 -0.58 13.74
N LEU A 111 -19.09 0.73 13.70
CA LEU A 111 -18.30 1.50 14.66
C LEU A 111 -19.23 2.27 15.58
N SER A 112 -19.00 2.14 16.88
CA SER A 112 -19.77 2.84 17.93
C SER A 112 -18.83 3.40 19.00
N PRO A 113 -19.23 4.42 19.78
CA PRO A 113 -18.37 4.97 20.82
C PRO A 113 -18.08 3.95 21.93
N LEU A 114 -16.86 3.98 22.46
CA LEU A 114 -16.49 3.25 23.67
C LEU A 114 -17.17 3.87 24.88
N VAL A 115 -17.75 3.03 25.75
CA VAL A 115 -18.41 3.46 26.99
C VAL A 115 -17.39 4.12 27.92
N ASP A 116 -17.80 5.21 28.58
CA ASP A 116 -16.98 5.99 29.54
C ASP A 116 -15.70 6.63 28.97
N ALA A 117 -15.60 6.79 27.65
CA ALA A 117 -14.50 7.52 27.04
C ALA A 117 -14.69 9.05 27.17
N GLU A 118 -13.57 9.78 27.25
CA GLU A 118 -13.54 11.25 27.22
C GLU A 118 -14.29 11.78 25.98
N PRO A 119 -15.23 12.73 26.14
CA PRO A 119 -16.05 13.21 25.04
C PRO A 119 -15.21 14.03 24.03
N GLN A 120 -15.02 13.47 22.84
CA GLN A 120 -14.28 14.10 21.72
C GLN A 120 -15.12 14.14 20.45
N ILE A 121 -15.15 15.27 19.75
CA ILE A 121 -15.84 15.33 18.46
C ILE A 121 -15.11 14.45 17.45
N LEU A 122 -15.88 13.67 16.71
CA LEU A 122 -15.39 12.83 15.62
C LEU A 122 -15.79 13.45 14.28
N ILE A 123 -14.80 13.69 13.43
CA ILE A 123 -15.00 14.12 12.05
C ILE A 123 -14.47 12.99 11.17
N GLY A 124 -15.34 12.36 10.37
CA GLY A 124 -14.96 11.26 9.51
C GLY A 124 -15.11 11.61 8.05
N PHE A 125 -14.03 11.48 7.28
CA PHE A 125 -14.04 11.55 5.83
C PHE A 125 -13.95 10.15 5.23
N VAL A 126 -14.98 9.75 4.49
CA VAL A 126 -15.05 8.45 3.85
C VAL A 126 -14.29 8.54 2.53
N ASN A 127 -13.02 8.13 2.50
CA ASN A 127 -12.26 8.19 1.24
C ASN A 127 -12.81 7.18 0.22
N TYR A 128 -13.21 6.01 0.73
CA TYR A 128 -13.98 4.97 0.04
C TYR A 128 -14.85 4.21 1.04
N GLY A 129 -16.07 3.83 0.67
CA GLY A 129 -17.00 3.06 1.50
C GLY A 129 -18.41 3.65 1.47
N ARG A 130 -19.40 2.82 1.79
CA ARG A 130 -20.81 3.21 1.88
C ARG A 130 -21.44 2.70 3.16
N GLY A 131 -22.36 3.47 3.71
CA GLY A 131 -22.92 3.13 4.99
C GLY A 131 -23.97 4.08 5.50
N HIS A 132 -24.30 3.88 6.78
CA HIS A 132 -25.34 4.60 7.50
C HIS A 132 -24.77 5.16 8.78
N LEU A 133 -25.04 6.43 9.02
CA LEU A 133 -24.83 7.09 10.29
C LEU A 133 -26.16 7.17 11.03
N THR A 134 -26.18 6.68 12.26
CA THR A 134 -27.37 6.68 13.12
C THR A 134 -27.08 7.39 14.43
N ASP A 135 -28.06 8.13 14.95
CA ASP A 135 -28.05 8.78 16.25
C ASP A 135 -29.37 8.45 16.98
N SER A 136 -29.30 8.28 18.30
CA SER A 136 -30.43 8.05 19.22
C SER A 136 -31.50 9.14 19.14
N GLY A 137 -32.37 9.06 18.12
CA GLY A 137 -33.52 9.96 17.94
C GLY A 137 -33.76 10.48 16.51
N ARG A 138 -32.88 10.18 15.53
CA ARG A 138 -33.03 10.62 14.13
C ARG A 138 -33.00 9.44 13.14
N ARG A 139 -33.58 9.66 11.95
CA ARG A 139 -33.53 8.71 10.82
C ARG A 139 -32.08 8.53 10.35
N ALA A 140 -31.70 7.30 10.00
CA ALA A 140 -30.37 6.98 9.52
C ALA A 140 -30.00 7.85 8.30
N ALA A 141 -28.86 8.55 8.36
CA ALA A 141 -28.31 9.31 7.25
C ALA A 141 -27.36 8.42 6.45
N GLU A 142 -27.49 8.39 5.12
CA GLU A 142 -26.59 7.63 4.26
C GLU A 142 -25.32 8.44 3.96
N PHE A 143 -24.18 7.75 3.84
CA PHE A 143 -22.94 8.33 3.32
C PHE A 143 -22.32 7.40 2.28
N ALA A 144 -21.53 8.00 1.40
CA ALA A 144 -20.78 7.33 0.35
C ALA A 144 -19.36 7.92 0.19
N ASP A 145 -18.64 7.44 -0.82
CA ASP A 145 -17.30 7.88 -1.17
C ASP A 145 -17.21 9.41 -1.31
N GLY A 146 -16.31 10.01 -0.53
CA GLY A 146 -16.08 11.46 -0.51
C GLY A 146 -16.95 12.25 0.45
N ASP A 147 -17.86 11.60 1.18
CA ASP A 147 -18.68 12.28 2.18
C ASP A 147 -17.91 12.53 3.48
N LEU A 148 -18.33 13.58 4.16
CA LEU A 148 -17.78 14.05 5.43
C LEU A 148 -18.91 14.03 6.46
N TRP A 149 -18.69 13.37 7.59
CA TRP A 149 -19.65 13.31 8.68
C TRP A 149 -19.04 13.82 9.99
N VAL A 150 -19.91 14.28 10.89
CA VAL A 150 -19.55 14.76 12.22
C VAL A 150 -20.43 14.07 13.26
N CYS A 151 -19.83 13.65 14.38
CA CYS A 151 -20.53 13.03 15.51
C CYS A 151 -20.07 13.66 16.84
N ASP A 152 -21.01 13.89 17.76
CA ASP A 152 -20.74 14.15 19.18
C ASP A 152 -20.94 12.85 19.97
N PRO A 153 -19.90 12.22 20.53
CA PRO A 153 -20.02 10.94 21.24
C PRO A 153 -20.78 11.06 22.57
N THR A 154 -21.20 12.27 22.98
CA THR A 154 -22.14 12.44 24.10
C THR A 154 -23.54 11.91 23.76
N THR A 155 -23.84 11.68 22.48
CA THR A 155 -25.04 10.94 22.03
C THR A 155 -24.65 9.54 21.56
N ARG A 156 -25.60 8.58 21.61
CA ARG A 156 -25.34 7.23 21.10
C ARG A 156 -25.40 7.27 19.58
N PHE A 157 -24.23 7.29 18.94
CA PHE A 157 -24.12 7.13 17.50
C PHE A 157 -23.67 5.71 17.09
N SER A 158 -23.95 5.34 15.85
CA SER A 158 -23.37 4.18 15.18
C SER A 158 -23.10 4.48 13.71
N VAL A 159 -21.88 4.18 13.26
CA VAL A 159 -21.43 4.27 11.87
C VAL A 159 -21.36 2.84 11.31
N GLN A 160 -22.33 2.47 10.48
CA GLN A 160 -22.42 1.15 9.89
C GLN A 160 -21.86 1.17 8.46
N PHE A 161 -20.76 0.49 8.20
CA PHE A 161 -20.22 0.30 6.84
C PHE A 161 -20.79 -0.97 6.21
N ARG A 162 -21.37 -0.86 5.02
CA ARG A 162 -21.95 -1.99 4.26
C ARG A 162 -20.94 -2.74 3.40
N ASN A 163 -19.81 -2.11 3.09
CA ASN A 163 -18.70 -2.66 2.31
C ASN A 163 -17.37 -2.33 2.98
N ASP A 164 -16.28 -2.80 2.37
CA ASP A 164 -14.93 -2.39 2.75
C ASP A 164 -14.77 -0.87 2.65
N PHE A 165 -14.00 -0.29 3.57
CA PHE A 165 -13.90 1.16 3.69
C PHE A 165 -12.48 1.62 3.98
N GLU A 166 -12.21 2.86 3.60
CA GLU A 166 -11.11 3.68 4.08
C GLU A 166 -11.67 4.99 4.66
N LEU A 167 -11.39 5.22 5.95
CA LEU A 167 -11.90 6.33 6.73
C LEU A 167 -10.73 7.15 7.27
N LEU A 168 -10.66 8.44 6.92
CA LEU A 168 -9.83 9.40 7.64
C LEU A 168 -10.66 9.98 8.78
N LEU A 169 -10.33 9.60 10.00
CA LEU A 169 -10.96 10.03 11.23
C LEU A 169 -10.11 11.10 11.92
N LEU A 170 -10.72 12.24 12.21
CA LEU A 170 -10.15 13.29 13.05
C LEU A 170 -10.92 13.35 14.36
N ARG A 171 -10.22 13.13 15.48
CA ARG A 171 -10.73 13.27 16.85
C ARG A 171 -10.24 14.59 17.44
N LEU A 172 -11.16 15.40 17.95
CA LEU A 172 -10.88 16.73 18.49
C LEU A 172 -11.46 16.90 19.90
N PRO A 173 -10.78 17.62 20.80
CA PRO A 173 -11.37 18.07 22.06
C PRO A 173 -12.68 18.84 21.82
N ARG A 174 -13.71 18.55 22.60
CA ARG A 174 -15.08 19.05 22.37
C ARG A 174 -15.17 20.58 22.38
N GLU A 175 -14.35 21.24 23.19
CA GLU A 175 -14.30 22.69 23.34
C GLU A 175 -13.87 23.41 22.06
N ARG A 176 -13.20 22.70 21.13
CA ARG A 176 -12.75 23.24 19.83
C ARG A 176 -13.90 23.70 18.93
N LEU A 177 -15.07 23.06 19.06
CA LEU A 177 -16.25 23.33 18.24
C LEU A 177 -17.40 23.89 19.07
N VAL A 178 -17.70 23.29 20.23
CA VAL A 178 -18.90 23.63 21.02
C VAL A 178 -18.91 25.09 21.47
N GLY A 179 -17.77 25.61 21.95
CA GLY A 179 -17.69 27.01 22.39
C GLY A 179 -17.84 28.05 21.26
N ARG A 180 -17.95 27.60 20.00
CA ARG A 180 -18.01 28.44 18.80
C ARG A 180 -19.32 28.26 18.02
N LEU A 181 -20.15 27.29 18.39
CA LEU A 181 -21.46 27.03 17.81
C LEU A 181 -22.59 27.86 18.45
N GLY A 182 -22.27 28.72 19.43
CA GLY A 182 -23.24 29.57 20.11
C GLY A 182 -24.19 28.78 21.02
N ARG A 183 -25.49 29.11 21.00
CA ARG A 183 -26.52 28.49 21.87
C ARG A 183 -26.79 27.00 21.63
N ALA A 184 -26.23 26.40 20.57
CA ALA A 184 -26.36 24.97 20.34
C ALA A 184 -25.49 24.19 21.35
N ALA A 185 -26.12 23.62 22.37
CA ALA A 185 -25.42 22.89 23.45
C ALA A 185 -24.77 21.55 23.01
N SER A 186 -24.99 21.11 21.77
CA SER A 186 -24.46 19.86 21.20
C SER A 186 -24.09 20.00 19.72
N VAL A 187 -23.07 19.26 19.28
CA VAL A 187 -22.76 19.12 17.85
C VAL A 187 -23.72 18.07 17.28
N PRO A 188 -24.54 18.39 16.26
CA PRO A 188 -25.44 17.40 15.70
C PRO A 188 -24.65 16.26 15.02
N THR A 189 -25.16 15.04 15.16
CA THR A 189 -24.68 13.89 14.37
C THR A 189 -25.31 13.98 12.97
N LEU A 190 -24.50 14.27 11.94
CA LEU A 190 -24.96 14.32 10.54
C LEU A 190 -23.84 14.06 9.52
N VAL A 191 -24.27 13.76 8.30
CA VAL A 191 -23.44 13.82 7.09
C VAL A 191 -23.55 15.23 6.52
N LEU A 192 -22.43 15.93 6.39
CA LEU A 192 -22.39 17.33 5.93
C LEU A 192 -22.82 17.42 4.46
N GLY A 193 -23.77 18.31 4.18
CA GLY A 193 -24.30 18.55 2.85
C GLY A 193 -23.38 19.39 1.97
N GLU A 194 -23.96 20.15 1.05
CA GLU A 194 -23.25 20.84 -0.03
C GLU A 194 -22.89 22.30 0.29
N SER A 195 -22.78 22.66 1.56
CA SER A 195 -22.24 23.98 1.90
C SER A 195 -20.85 24.18 1.28
N ILE A 196 -20.52 25.42 0.87
CA ILE A 196 -19.22 25.75 0.26
C ILE A 196 -18.06 25.29 1.14
N SER A 197 -18.20 25.41 2.46
CA SER A 197 -17.20 24.97 3.44
C SER A 197 -17.04 23.45 3.48
N ALA A 198 -18.13 22.67 3.40
CA ALA A 198 -18.07 21.22 3.29
C ALA A 198 -17.42 20.79 1.95
N LEU A 199 -17.80 21.44 0.84
CA LEU A 199 -17.20 21.18 -0.47
C LEU A 199 -15.71 21.52 -0.51
N ALA A 200 -15.25 22.53 0.24
CA ALA A 200 -13.82 22.86 0.37
C ALA A 200 -13.07 21.88 1.29
N ALA A 201 -13.71 21.34 2.33
CA ALA A 201 -13.08 20.39 3.26
C ALA A 201 -12.80 19.04 2.59
N ARG A 202 -13.71 18.54 1.74
CA ARG A 202 -13.60 17.22 1.08
C ARG A 202 -12.28 17.01 0.30
N PRO A 203 -11.85 17.88 -0.64
CA PRO A 203 -10.60 17.69 -1.37
C PRO A 203 -9.37 17.79 -0.45
N MET A 204 -9.42 18.63 0.59
CA MET A 204 -8.36 18.71 1.59
C MET A 204 -8.23 17.40 2.38
N MET A 205 -9.34 16.88 2.91
CA MET A 205 -9.37 15.59 3.62
C MET A 205 -8.90 14.44 2.72
N ARG A 206 -9.28 14.46 1.44
CA ARG A 206 -8.83 13.48 0.45
C ARG A 206 -7.31 13.53 0.23
N ALA A 207 -6.74 14.73 0.11
CA ALA A 207 -5.30 14.91 -0.01
C ALA A 207 -4.55 14.40 1.23
N LEU A 208 -5.07 14.70 2.43
CA LEU A 208 -4.48 14.21 3.68
C LEU A 208 -4.55 12.69 3.80
N ALA A 209 -5.65 12.06 3.39
CA ALA A 209 -5.75 10.60 3.35
C ALA A 209 -4.72 9.99 2.38
N ALA A 210 -4.60 10.53 1.17
CA ALA A 210 -3.69 10.03 0.13
C ALA A 210 -2.20 10.14 0.50
N HIS A 211 -1.85 11.15 1.29
CA HIS A 211 -0.48 11.45 1.71
C HIS A 211 -0.22 11.17 3.19
N PHE A 212 -1.14 10.47 3.87
CA PHE A 212 -1.11 10.30 5.33
C PHE A 212 0.21 9.75 5.85
N ALA A 213 0.78 8.76 5.17
CA ALA A 213 2.06 8.16 5.57
C ALA A 213 3.24 9.14 5.52
N MET A 214 3.20 10.12 4.62
CA MET A 214 4.25 11.11 4.39
C MET A 214 4.08 12.38 5.24
N MET A 215 2.93 12.58 5.88
CA MET A 215 2.67 13.77 6.69
C MET A 215 3.68 13.87 7.84
N GLU A 216 4.34 15.01 7.95
CA GLU A 216 5.19 15.35 9.09
C GLU A 216 4.36 16.04 10.17
N ASP A 217 4.92 16.21 11.38
CA ASP A 217 4.23 16.86 12.50
C ASP A 217 3.75 18.28 12.14
N GLY A 218 4.53 18.99 11.31
CA GLY A 218 4.15 20.31 10.78
C GLY A 218 2.89 20.29 9.90
N ASP A 219 2.70 19.23 9.11
CA ASP A 219 1.52 19.08 8.24
C ASP A 219 0.27 18.81 9.09
N VAL A 220 0.40 17.96 10.12
CA VAL A 220 -0.68 17.67 11.08
C VAL A 220 -1.11 18.95 11.81
N MET A 221 -0.14 19.74 12.27
CA MET A 221 -0.38 21.00 12.97
C MET A 221 -1.08 22.05 12.09
N ALA A 222 -0.79 22.07 10.78
CA ALA A 222 -1.44 22.98 9.85
C ALA A 222 -2.84 22.50 9.42
N ALA A 223 -3.01 21.19 9.24
CA ALA A 223 -4.26 20.59 8.78
C ALA A 223 -5.39 20.68 9.81
N GLU A 224 -5.08 20.44 11.09
CA GLU A 224 -6.06 20.43 12.19
C GLU A 224 -6.92 21.72 12.26
N PRO A 225 -6.34 22.93 12.41
CA PRO A 225 -7.15 24.15 12.51
C PRO A 225 -7.93 24.40 11.23
N ALA A 226 -7.33 24.17 10.05
CA ALA A 226 -8.00 24.40 8.76
C ALA A 226 -9.25 23.53 8.59
N ILE A 227 -9.18 22.23 8.91
CA ILE A 227 -10.34 21.33 8.87
C ILE A 227 -11.38 21.77 9.90
N THR A 228 -10.95 22.12 11.11
CA THR A 228 -11.85 22.55 12.18
C THR A 228 -12.65 23.78 11.77
N GLU A 229 -12.03 24.77 11.14
CA GLU A 229 -12.71 25.97 10.63
C GLU A 229 -13.73 25.64 9.53
N LEU A 230 -13.34 24.81 8.56
CA LEU A 230 -14.24 24.43 7.45
C LEU A 230 -15.44 23.63 7.95
N VAL A 231 -15.22 22.70 8.87
CA VAL A 231 -16.30 21.88 9.46
C VAL A 231 -17.20 22.74 10.34
N LEU A 232 -16.66 23.64 11.17
CA LEU A 232 -17.47 24.57 11.95
C LEU A 232 -18.35 25.44 11.05
N SER A 233 -17.79 25.99 9.98
CA SER A 233 -18.52 26.83 9.02
C SER A 233 -19.63 26.04 8.32
N ALA A 234 -19.36 24.77 7.97
CA ALA A 234 -20.36 23.87 7.40
C ALA A 234 -21.50 23.59 8.40
N LEU A 235 -21.18 23.25 9.65
CA LEU A 235 -22.17 23.00 10.70
C LEU A 235 -23.08 24.21 10.95
N LEU A 236 -22.52 25.42 10.95
CA LEU A 236 -23.30 26.66 11.09
C LEU A 236 -24.22 26.93 9.88
N ALA A 237 -23.84 26.47 8.69
CA ALA A 237 -24.69 26.56 7.50
C ALA A 237 -25.83 25.53 7.53
N GLU A 238 -25.56 24.32 8.01
CA GLU A 238 -26.51 23.20 8.11
C GLU A 238 -27.52 23.36 9.28
N ALA A 239 -27.16 24.10 10.33
CA ALA A 239 -28.03 24.38 11.48
C ALA A 239 -29.25 25.28 11.15
N ARG A 240 -29.54 25.53 9.86
CA ARG A 240 -30.69 26.30 9.39
C ARG A 240 -31.90 25.39 9.08
N PRO A 241 -32.75 25.11 10.08
CA PRO A 241 -34.19 25.12 9.81
C PRO A 241 -35.05 25.85 10.89
N GLU A 242 -35.86 26.81 10.41
CA GLU A 242 -37.24 27.21 10.79
C GLU A 242 -37.73 27.60 12.22
N GLU A 243 -36.95 27.78 13.29
CA GLU A 243 -37.50 28.40 14.54
C GLU A 243 -36.70 29.55 15.18
N ASP A 244 -37.44 30.61 15.54
CA ASP A 244 -37.13 31.89 16.21
C ASP A 244 -36.04 32.81 15.61
N ASN A 245 -36.47 33.67 14.68
CA ASN A 245 -35.71 34.75 14.03
C ASN A 245 -34.83 35.58 14.99
N ALA A 246 -35.30 35.85 16.22
CA ALA A 246 -34.56 36.69 17.17
C ALA A 246 -33.33 36.00 17.77
N THR A 247 -33.38 34.69 17.97
CA THR A 247 -32.25 33.90 18.51
C THR A 247 -31.25 33.56 17.40
N GLN A 248 -31.74 33.33 16.18
CA GLN A 248 -30.90 33.08 15.01
C GLN A 248 -30.07 34.31 14.60
N VAL A 249 -30.66 35.50 14.64
CA VAL A 249 -29.94 36.77 14.38
C VAL A 249 -28.86 36.99 15.44
N GLN A 250 -29.11 36.64 16.70
CA GLN A 250 -28.09 36.72 17.76
C GLN A 250 -26.93 35.74 17.53
N ALA A 251 -27.21 34.50 17.11
CA ALA A 251 -26.18 33.52 16.79
C ALA A 251 -25.35 33.92 15.55
N ALA A 252 -25.98 34.46 14.52
CA ALA A 252 -25.30 34.98 13.33
C ALA A 252 -24.43 36.20 13.65
N HIS A 253 -24.93 37.14 14.46
CA HIS A 253 -24.12 38.26 14.96
C HIS A 253 -22.95 37.78 15.81
N PHE A 254 -23.16 36.78 16.67
CA PHE A 254 -22.09 36.21 17.49
C PHE A 254 -21.00 35.55 16.64
N ALA A 255 -21.36 34.73 15.66
CA ALA A 255 -20.41 34.11 14.75
C ALA A 255 -19.59 35.15 13.96
N ARG A 256 -20.25 36.22 13.47
CA ARG A 256 -19.61 37.31 12.74
C ARG A 256 -18.66 38.13 13.62
N VAL A 257 -19.08 38.41 14.86
CA VAL A 257 -18.25 39.05 15.90
C VAL A 257 -17.03 38.18 16.24
N CYS A 258 -17.20 36.88 16.44
CA CYS A 258 -16.10 35.95 16.66
C CYS A 258 -15.13 35.93 15.47
N GLY A 259 -15.64 35.92 14.22
CA GLY A 259 -14.82 35.99 13.02
C GLY A 259 -13.97 37.27 12.93
N GLN A 260 -14.54 38.43 13.26
CA GLN A 260 -13.77 39.68 13.34
C GLN A 260 -12.73 39.68 14.45
N ILE A 261 -13.05 39.09 15.60
CA ILE A 261 -12.08 38.94 16.69
C ILE A 261 -10.90 38.11 16.18
N GLU A 262 -11.12 36.96 15.55
CA GLU A 262 -10.06 36.12 14.98
C GLU A 262 -9.18 36.89 13.99
N ALA A 263 -9.78 37.66 13.07
CA ALA A 263 -9.06 38.46 12.08
C ALA A 263 -8.16 39.54 12.70
N ARG A 264 -8.51 40.02 13.90
CA ARG A 264 -7.86 41.14 14.60
C ARG A 264 -7.16 40.73 15.90
N LEU A 265 -6.99 39.42 16.14
CA LEU A 265 -6.44 38.89 17.40
C LEU A 265 -5.08 39.49 17.78
N ARG A 266 -4.28 39.90 16.79
CA ARG A 266 -2.94 40.47 16.95
C ARG A 266 -2.92 41.90 17.48
N GLU A 267 -4.03 42.62 17.45
CA GLU A 267 -4.11 44.02 17.87
C GLU A 267 -4.15 44.11 19.41
N PRO A 268 -3.09 44.54 20.11
CA PRO A 268 -3.02 44.47 21.58
C PRO A 268 -4.19 45.16 22.28
N ASP A 269 -4.64 46.30 21.75
CA ASP A 269 -5.69 47.15 22.31
C ASP A 269 -7.10 46.86 21.77
N LEU A 270 -7.32 45.68 21.16
CA LEU A 270 -8.62 45.30 20.59
C LEU A 270 -9.75 45.42 21.62
N SER A 271 -10.63 46.40 21.41
CA SER A 271 -11.75 46.68 22.31
C SER A 271 -13.09 46.22 21.73
N VAL A 272 -14.09 46.07 22.61
CA VAL A 272 -15.46 45.79 22.18
C VAL A 272 -16.03 46.92 21.32
N ALA A 273 -15.58 48.16 21.50
CA ALA A 273 -16.01 49.31 20.71
C ALA A 273 -15.49 49.22 19.26
N ASP A 274 -14.30 48.67 19.06
CA ASP A 274 -13.71 48.50 17.73
C ASP A 274 -14.45 47.45 16.90
N ILE A 275 -14.83 46.34 17.55
CA ILE A 275 -15.64 45.30 16.91
C ILE A 275 -17.07 45.80 16.68
N ALA A 276 -17.66 46.49 17.65
CA ALA A 276 -18.98 47.11 17.52
C ALA A 276 -19.08 48.05 16.31
N LYS A 277 -18.07 48.92 16.14
CA LYS A 277 -17.97 49.84 15.00
C LYS A 277 -17.83 49.10 13.67
N ALA A 278 -16.98 48.06 13.60
CA ALA A 278 -16.77 47.29 12.38
C ALA A 278 -18.01 46.50 11.94
N GLU A 279 -18.80 46.03 12.91
CA GLU A 279 -19.94 45.15 12.69
C GLU A 279 -21.29 45.88 12.62
N GLY A 280 -21.31 47.19 12.83
CA GLY A 280 -22.53 48.00 12.89
C GLY A 280 -23.44 47.65 14.08
N LEU A 281 -22.85 47.15 15.17
CA LEU A 281 -23.56 46.72 16.38
C LEU A 281 -23.24 47.67 17.56
N SER A 282 -24.09 47.67 18.59
CA SER A 282 -23.74 48.41 19.83
C SER A 282 -22.78 47.59 20.70
N ALA A 283 -21.84 48.27 21.36
CA ALA A 283 -20.91 47.61 22.30
C ALA A 283 -21.65 46.83 23.41
N ARG A 284 -22.76 47.39 23.91
CA ARG A 284 -23.63 46.75 24.91
C ARG A 284 -24.30 45.48 24.38
N TYR A 285 -24.64 45.45 23.10
CA TYR A 285 -25.21 44.25 22.47
C TYR A 285 -24.16 43.15 22.32
N ILE A 286 -22.93 43.47 21.90
CA ILE A 286 -21.84 42.50 21.84
C ILE A 286 -21.52 41.93 23.22
N GLN A 287 -21.47 42.78 24.26
CA GLN A 287 -21.29 42.30 25.64
C GLN A 287 -22.38 41.31 26.05
N ARG A 288 -23.66 41.62 25.77
CA ARG A 288 -24.79 40.69 26.00
C ARG A 288 -24.67 39.37 25.23
N LEU A 289 -24.11 39.37 24.02
CA LEU A 289 -23.90 38.14 23.26
C LEU A 289 -22.88 37.22 23.95
N PHE A 290 -21.80 37.77 24.51
CA PHE A 290 -20.81 37.00 25.27
C PHE A 290 -21.34 36.57 26.64
N GLU A 291 -22.05 37.44 27.36
CA GLU A 291 -22.70 37.11 28.64
C GLU A 291 -23.68 35.93 28.48
N GLY A 292 -24.41 35.88 27.37
CA GLY A 292 -25.28 34.75 27.02
C GLY A 292 -24.56 33.44 26.67
N GLN A 293 -23.23 33.40 26.76
CA GLN A 293 -22.36 32.23 26.59
C GLN A 293 -21.49 32.01 27.85
N ASP A 294 -21.87 32.59 28.99
CA ASP A 294 -21.15 32.54 30.28
C ASP A 294 -19.69 33.03 30.19
N ARG A 295 -19.40 33.98 29.30
CA ARG A 295 -18.05 34.52 29.09
C ARG A 295 -18.07 36.04 28.93
N SER A 296 -16.96 36.71 29.22
CA SER A 296 -16.79 38.12 28.81
C SER A 296 -16.07 38.20 27.46
N PHE A 297 -16.26 39.30 26.73
CA PHE A 297 -15.51 39.60 25.50
C PHE A 297 -13.99 39.53 25.72
N SER A 298 -13.52 40.16 26.79
CA SER A 298 -12.09 40.21 27.13
C SER A 298 -11.53 38.84 27.49
N ASP A 299 -12.31 38.00 28.18
CA ASP A 299 -11.90 36.62 28.48
C ASP A 299 -11.91 35.74 27.23
N TYR A 300 -12.84 35.97 26.29
CA TYR A 300 -12.84 35.29 24.99
C TYR A 300 -11.59 35.64 24.17
N VAL A 301 -11.29 36.93 23.97
CA VAL A 301 -10.08 37.39 23.27
C VAL A 301 -8.83 36.83 23.93
N ARG A 302 -8.73 36.91 25.27
CA ARG A 302 -7.58 36.38 26.01
C ARG A 302 -7.39 34.88 25.77
N HIS A 303 -8.46 34.09 25.86
CA HIS A 303 -8.40 32.65 25.62
C HIS A 303 -7.95 32.32 24.20
N ARG A 304 -8.48 33.03 23.20
CA ARG A 304 -8.09 32.82 21.79
C ARG A 304 -6.64 33.20 21.51
N ARG A 305 -6.15 34.30 22.09
CA ARG A 305 -4.73 34.66 22.05
C ARG A 305 -3.86 33.58 22.70
N LEU A 306 -4.26 33.06 23.86
CA LEU A 306 -3.55 31.97 24.54
C LEU A 306 -3.49 30.69 23.70
N GLU A 307 -4.59 30.34 23.01
CA GLU A 307 -4.60 29.20 22.10
C GLU A 307 -3.66 29.37 20.91
N GLN A 308 -3.62 30.56 20.30
CA GLN A 308 -2.69 30.86 19.21
C GLN A 308 -1.22 30.86 19.68
N CYS A 309 -0.94 31.42 20.85
CA CYS A 309 0.37 31.31 21.48
C CYS A 309 0.74 29.84 21.73
N ARG A 310 -0.21 29.00 22.14
CA ARG A 310 0.01 27.57 22.36
C ARG A 310 0.42 26.85 21.08
N LEU A 311 -0.21 27.17 19.95
CA LEU A 311 0.16 26.64 18.63
C LEU A 311 1.57 27.10 18.22
N ASP A 312 1.87 28.39 18.35
CA ASP A 312 3.18 28.94 17.98
C ASP A 312 4.31 28.43 18.88
N LEU A 313 4.06 28.13 20.15
CA LEU A 313 5.08 27.66 21.10
C LEU A 313 5.67 26.29 20.74
N VAL A 314 4.91 25.45 20.03
CA VAL A 314 5.32 24.10 19.61
C VAL A 314 5.58 24.00 18.11
N ASN A 315 5.41 25.11 17.37
CA ASN A 315 5.68 25.16 15.93
C ASN A 315 7.21 25.27 15.67
N PRO A 316 7.82 24.32 14.93
CA PRO A 316 9.25 24.37 14.59
C PRO A 316 9.68 25.65 13.85
N GLN A 317 8.78 26.27 13.07
CA GLN A 317 9.04 27.54 12.38
C GLN A 317 9.14 28.75 13.33
N HIS A 318 8.82 28.56 14.61
CA HIS A 318 8.90 29.56 15.66
C HIS A 318 9.84 29.12 16.80
N ALA A 319 10.69 28.11 16.55
CA ALA A 319 11.65 27.60 17.52
C ALA A 319 12.73 28.64 17.90
N ASP A 320 13.09 29.51 16.96
CA ASP A 320 14.03 30.61 17.10
C ASP A 320 13.45 31.83 17.84
N ARG A 321 12.12 31.95 17.90
CA ARG A 321 11.44 33.07 18.55
C ARG A 321 11.42 32.93 20.06
N SER A 322 11.62 34.02 20.78
CA SER A 322 11.46 34.01 22.24
C SER A 322 9.98 33.82 22.63
N ILE A 323 9.76 33.30 23.84
CA ILE A 323 8.40 33.17 24.40
C ILE A 323 7.71 34.54 24.49
N ALA A 324 8.48 35.60 24.76
CA ALA A 324 8.00 36.97 24.80
C ALA A 324 7.50 37.43 23.42
N GLU A 325 8.28 37.19 22.35
CA GLU A 325 7.91 37.53 20.98
C GLU A 325 6.64 36.83 20.51
N ILE A 326 6.43 35.56 20.90
CA ILE A 326 5.17 34.85 20.62
C ILE A 326 4.01 35.52 21.33
N GLY A 327 4.17 35.87 22.62
CA GLY A 327 3.16 36.61 23.37
C GLY A 327 2.84 37.97 22.73
N PHE A 328 3.85 38.78 22.40
CA PHE A 328 3.68 40.09 21.77
C PHE A 328 2.97 39.99 20.41
N ARG A 329 3.32 38.98 19.59
CA ARG A 329 2.72 38.74 18.26
C ARG A 329 1.21 38.52 18.32
N TRP A 330 0.72 37.92 19.40
CA TRP A 330 -0.71 37.68 19.62
C TRP A 330 -1.36 38.74 20.51
N GLY A 331 -0.71 39.89 20.73
CA GLY A 331 -1.34 41.03 21.41
C GLY A 331 -1.27 41.00 22.93
N PHE A 332 -0.36 40.23 23.54
CA PHE A 332 -0.02 40.43 24.96
C PHE A 332 1.01 41.56 25.09
N GLY A 333 0.76 42.56 25.93
CA GLY A 333 1.68 43.70 26.11
C GLY A 333 2.84 43.46 27.08
N ASP A 334 2.84 42.36 27.85
CA ASP A 334 3.86 42.07 28.85
C ASP A 334 4.11 40.56 28.99
N GLN A 335 5.39 40.15 29.05
CA GLN A 335 5.80 38.75 29.13
C GLN A 335 5.41 38.10 30.47
N ALA A 336 5.51 38.84 31.57
CA ALA A 336 5.19 38.31 32.90
C ALA A 336 3.68 38.07 33.04
N HIS A 337 2.86 38.97 32.49
CA HIS A 337 1.42 38.80 32.37
C HIS A 337 1.07 37.59 31.49
N PHE A 338 1.62 37.50 30.28
CA PHE A 338 1.41 36.35 29.38
C PHE A 338 1.75 35.03 30.05
N SER A 339 2.92 34.92 30.68
CA SER A 339 3.38 33.68 31.30
C SER A 339 2.48 33.24 32.46
N ARG A 340 1.99 34.19 33.27
CA ARG A 340 1.03 33.91 34.34
C ARG A 340 -0.32 33.43 33.80
N VAL A 341 -0.89 34.13 32.82
CA VAL A 341 -2.21 33.76 32.29
C VAL A 341 -2.16 32.46 31.47
N PHE A 342 -1.05 32.17 30.79
CA PHE A 342 -0.84 30.90 30.09
C PHE A 342 -0.74 29.74 31.08
N SER A 343 0.04 29.89 32.16
CA SER A 343 0.19 28.85 33.18
C SER A 343 -1.13 28.60 33.92
N ALA A 344 -1.90 29.65 34.19
CA ALA A 344 -3.23 29.52 34.80
C ALA A 344 -4.23 28.78 33.89
N ALA A 345 -4.14 28.98 32.57
CA ALA A 345 -5.05 28.34 31.61
C ALA A 345 -4.69 26.88 31.29
N TYR A 346 -3.41 26.53 31.30
CA TYR A 346 -2.94 25.21 30.82
C TYR A 346 -2.20 24.37 31.86
N ALA A 347 -2.12 24.84 33.11
CA ALA A 347 -1.41 24.18 34.22
C ALA A 347 0.09 23.88 33.94
N ILE A 348 0.68 24.54 32.95
CA ILE A 348 2.08 24.37 32.54
C ILE A 348 2.64 25.70 32.04
N SER A 349 3.93 25.96 32.32
CA SER A 349 4.58 27.20 31.87
C SER A 349 4.75 27.21 30.34
N PRO A 350 4.72 28.37 29.65
CA PRO A 350 5.03 28.46 28.22
C PRO A 350 6.37 27.82 27.84
N ARG A 351 7.35 27.90 28.75
CA ARG A 351 8.68 27.33 28.56
C ARG A 351 8.65 25.81 28.57
N ASP A 352 7.95 25.22 29.52
CA ASP A 352 7.86 23.77 29.62
C ASP A 352 6.93 23.19 28.54
N TYR A 353 5.90 23.94 28.15
CA TYR A 353 5.05 23.64 27.00
C TYR A 353 5.82 23.69 25.66
N ARG A 354 6.81 24.56 25.52
CA ARG A 354 7.72 24.52 24.36
C ARG A 354 8.63 23.29 24.38
N LYS A 355 9.12 22.89 25.57
CA LYS A 355 9.99 21.72 25.71
C LYS A 355 9.30 20.41 25.36
N THR A 356 7.97 20.32 25.48
CA THR A 356 7.23 19.13 25.03
C THR A 356 7.35 18.85 23.52
N ALA A 357 7.80 19.83 22.71
CA ALA A 357 8.13 19.62 21.30
C ALA A 357 9.59 19.17 21.05
N GLY A 358 10.47 19.19 22.06
CA GLY A 358 11.92 19.03 21.92
C GLY A 358 12.45 17.59 21.84
N SER A 359 11.59 16.59 21.61
CA SER A 359 11.97 15.17 21.56
C SER A 359 11.61 14.54 20.22
N THR A 360 12.20 15.05 19.13
CA THR A 360 12.19 14.33 17.85
C THR A 360 13.58 14.36 17.23
N VAL A 361 14.06 13.15 16.97
CA VAL A 361 15.36 12.77 16.41
C VAL A 361 15.66 13.56 15.13
N ALA A 362 16.89 14.05 15.02
CA ALA A 362 17.43 14.65 13.82
C ALA A 362 17.20 13.72 12.61
N THR A 363 16.35 14.14 11.68
CA THR A 363 16.11 13.47 10.41
C THR A 363 17.36 13.61 9.54
N ARG A 364 17.97 12.45 9.29
CA ARG A 364 19.03 12.24 8.32
C ARG A 364 18.50 12.55 6.92
N TRP A 365 19.31 13.26 6.14
CA TRP A 365 19.11 13.50 4.71
C TRP A 365 18.85 12.20 3.92
N THR A 366 17.81 12.21 3.08
CA THR A 366 17.63 11.25 1.97
C THR A 366 17.39 12.04 0.67
N ARG A 367 18.22 11.77 -0.36
CA ARG A 367 18.17 12.41 -1.69
C ARG A 367 16.87 12.07 -2.43
N GLY A 368 16.38 13.01 -3.25
CA GLY A 368 15.24 12.82 -4.16
C GLY A 368 14.21 13.96 -4.19
N ARG A 369 14.33 14.96 -3.31
CA ARG A 369 13.48 16.16 -3.35
C ARG A 369 13.95 17.07 -4.50
N PRO A 370 13.11 17.40 -5.51
CA PRO A 370 13.49 18.39 -6.50
C PRO A 370 13.67 19.74 -5.78
N MET A 371 14.80 20.41 -6.01
CA MET A 371 14.89 21.83 -5.68
C MET A 371 13.88 22.56 -6.56
N HIS A 372 12.93 23.27 -5.97
CA HIS A 372 12.15 24.26 -6.71
C HIS A 372 13.11 25.37 -7.18
N SER A 373 13.64 25.23 -8.40
CA SER A 373 14.13 26.37 -9.15
C SER A 373 12.91 27.13 -9.67
N GLY A 374 12.69 28.33 -9.15
CA GLY A 374 11.58 29.17 -9.55
C GLY A 374 11.61 29.48 -11.05
N SER A 375 10.57 29.07 -11.76
CA SER A 375 10.18 29.64 -13.03
C SER A 375 8.64 29.60 -13.11
N ARG A 376 8.04 30.77 -13.31
CA ARG A 376 6.58 30.95 -13.44
C ARG A 376 6.07 30.18 -14.66
N PRO A 377 4.92 29.49 -14.58
CA PRO A 377 4.29 28.94 -15.76
C PRO A 377 3.77 30.07 -16.65
N VAL A 378 4.17 30.03 -17.92
CA VAL A 378 3.65 30.87 -19.01
C VAL A 378 2.27 30.34 -19.40
N ARG A 379 1.28 31.23 -19.52
CA ARG A 379 -0.09 30.91 -19.98
C ARG A 379 -0.08 30.45 -21.44
N PRO A 380 -0.81 29.38 -21.81
CA PRO A 380 -1.18 29.13 -23.19
C PRO A 380 -2.33 30.07 -23.62
N GLY A 381 -2.21 30.63 -24.83
CA GLY A 381 -3.24 31.46 -25.48
C GLY A 381 -4.36 30.63 -26.12
N PRO A 382 -5.44 31.29 -26.61
CA PRO A 382 -6.69 30.64 -26.96
C PRO A 382 -6.77 30.25 -28.44
N HIS A 383 -6.97 28.97 -28.73
CA HIS A 383 -7.48 28.42 -30.00
C HIS A 383 -7.97 26.98 -29.71
N ALA A 384 -9.00 26.42 -30.31
CA ALA A 384 -10.11 26.87 -31.12
C ALA A 384 -11.18 25.76 -30.99
N ALA A 385 -12.46 26.13 -31.04
CA ALA A 385 -13.57 25.21 -30.91
C ALA A 385 -13.57 24.15 -32.03
N ALA A 386 -13.84 22.89 -31.66
CA ALA A 386 -14.18 21.81 -32.57
C ALA A 386 -15.61 21.31 -32.26
N PRO A 387 -16.34 20.81 -33.28
CA PRO A 387 -17.79 20.94 -33.35
C PRO A 387 -18.56 19.83 -32.62
N ALA A 388 -19.80 20.16 -32.26
CA ALA A 388 -20.80 19.24 -31.76
C ALA A 388 -21.13 18.16 -32.80
N THR A 389 -21.31 16.92 -32.33
CA THR A 389 -21.96 15.84 -33.09
C THR A 389 -23.19 15.34 -32.33
N PRO A 390 -24.21 14.85 -33.05
CA PRO A 390 -25.59 14.83 -32.58
C PRO A 390 -25.99 13.49 -31.95
N ASP A 391 -26.95 13.63 -31.04
CA ASP A 391 -28.01 12.73 -30.58
C ASP A 391 -27.85 11.21 -30.66
N ALA A 392 -28.05 10.64 -29.48
CA ALA A 392 -28.26 9.25 -29.19
C ALA A 392 -29.47 8.67 -29.92
N VAL A 393 -29.28 7.46 -30.48
CA VAL A 393 -30.38 6.53 -30.77
C VAL A 393 -30.15 5.30 -29.89
N GLY A 394 -31.10 5.08 -28.99
CA GLY A 394 -31.09 3.96 -28.05
C GLY A 394 -31.26 2.62 -28.76
N LEU A 395 -30.51 1.62 -28.30
CA LEU A 395 -30.78 0.21 -28.54
C LEU A 395 -30.71 -0.52 -27.21
N ASP A 396 -31.90 -0.96 -26.81
CA ASP A 396 -32.21 -1.95 -25.80
C ASP A 396 -31.37 -3.22 -26.02
N THR A 397 -30.66 -3.67 -24.98
CA THR A 397 -30.00 -4.98 -24.96
C THR A 397 -30.17 -5.62 -23.60
N THR A 398 -31.27 -6.35 -23.46
CA THR A 398 -31.36 -7.48 -22.54
C THR A 398 -30.28 -8.51 -22.91
N PRO A 399 -29.50 -9.05 -21.96
CA PRO A 399 -28.49 -10.05 -22.27
C PRO A 399 -29.15 -11.38 -22.63
N PRO A 400 -28.75 -12.06 -23.72
CA PRO A 400 -29.27 -13.38 -24.04
C PRO A 400 -28.70 -14.43 -23.09
N ASP A 401 -29.57 -15.36 -22.68
CA ASP A 401 -29.24 -16.58 -21.95
C ASP A 401 -28.13 -17.36 -22.67
N VAL A 402 -26.96 -17.48 -22.03
CA VAL A 402 -25.89 -18.36 -22.48
C VAL A 402 -26.17 -19.76 -21.92
N ALA A 403 -26.65 -20.64 -22.80
CA ALA A 403 -26.76 -22.06 -22.54
C ALA A 403 -25.40 -22.62 -22.09
N THR A 404 -25.37 -23.25 -20.92
CA THR A 404 -24.19 -23.91 -20.34
C THR A 404 -23.85 -25.16 -21.17
N PRO A 405 -22.67 -25.27 -21.80
CA PRO A 405 -22.24 -26.53 -22.39
C PRO A 405 -21.91 -27.51 -21.24
N ALA A 406 -22.35 -28.75 -21.39
CA ALA A 406 -22.12 -29.84 -20.45
C ALA A 406 -20.63 -30.00 -20.09
N SER A 407 -20.37 -30.21 -18.80
CA SER A 407 -19.02 -30.39 -18.23
C SER A 407 -18.35 -31.66 -18.76
N PRO A 408 -17.08 -31.62 -19.22
CA PRO A 408 -16.27 -32.83 -19.31
C PRO A 408 -15.97 -33.30 -17.89
N GLU A 409 -16.16 -34.59 -17.64
CA GLU A 409 -15.97 -35.25 -16.36
C GLU A 409 -14.58 -35.01 -15.76
N ALA A 410 -14.53 -34.91 -14.42
CA ALA A 410 -13.32 -34.72 -13.65
C ALA A 410 -12.36 -35.91 -13.82
N GLY A 411 -11.19 -35.67 -14.43
CA GLY A 411 -10.10 -36.64 -14.46
C GLY A 411 -9.66 -37.07 -13.06
N ALA A 412 -9.25 -38.33 -12.93
CA ALA A 412 -8.59 -38.87 -11.74
C ALA A 412 -7.29 -38.09 -11.41
N PRO A 413 -6.74 -38.17 -10.18
CA PRO A 413 -5.35 -37.74 -9.93
C PRO A 413 -4.42 -38.51 -10.89
N GLY A 414 -3.99 -37.85 -11.95
CA GLY A 414 -3.26 -38.44 -13.07
C GLY A 414 -2.19 -37.49 -13.62
N GLU A 415 -1.46 -37.98 -14.60
CA GLU A 415 -0.51 -37.18 -15.39
C GLU A 415 -1.28 -36.43 -16.47
N HIS A 416 -1.11 -35.11 -16.51
CA HIS A 416 -1.72 -34.23 -17.50
C HIS A 416 -0.63 -33.50 -18.28
N TYR A 417 -0.95 -33.08 -19.49
CA TYR A 417 -0.07 -32.29 -20.33
C TYR A 417 -0.82 -31.04 -20.81
N LEU A 418 -0.25 -29.86 -20.55
CA LEU A 418 -0.77 -28.57 -20.96
C LEU A 418 0.23 -27.94 -21.93
N ALA A 419 -0.03 -28.13 -23.22
CA ALA A 419 0.76 -27.54 -24.30
C ALA A 419 0.58 -26.02 -24.36
N VAL A 420 1.61 -25.32 -24.81
CA VAL A 420 1.55 -23.87 -25.00
C VAL A 420 1.01 -23.55 -26.39
N THR A 421 -0.13 -22.88 -26.44
CA THR A 421 -0.84 -22.51 -27.67
C THR A 421 -1.59 -21.20 -27.44
N ARG A 422 -2.00 -20.53 -28.51
CA ARG A 422 -2.86 -19.33 -28.40
C ARG A 422 -4.16 -19.54 -27.59
N ASP A 423 -4.66 -20.77 -27.50
CA ASP A 423 -5.93 -21.09 -26.83
C ASP A 423 -5.72 -21.56 -25.38
N THR A 424 -4.46 -21.81 -24.98
CA THR A 424 -4.08 -22.25 -23.62
C THR A 424 -3.33 -21.18 -22.83
N VAL A 425 -3.14 -19.99 -23.41
CA VAL A 425 -2.46 -18.86 -22.77
C VAL A 425 -3.35 -17.63 -22.71
N HIS A 426 -3.05 -16.77 -21.74
CA HIS A 426 -3.46 -15.37 -21.72
C HIS A 426 -2.20 -14.52 -21.53
N TRP A 427 -2.17 -13.34 -22.14
CA TRP A 427 -0.94 -12.54 -22.22
C TRP A 427 -1.08 -11.23 -21.46
N GLY A 428 -0.31 -11.08 -20.39
CA GLY A 428 -0.11 -9.83 -19.68
C GLY A 428 -1.14 -9.53 -18.60
N TYR A 429 -2.00 -10.47 -18.23
CA TYR A 429 -2.97 -10.24 -17.16
C TYR A 429 -3.45 -11.52 -16.50
N LEU A 430 -3.76 -11.47 -15.20
CA LEU A 430 -4.59 -12.47 -14.53
C LEU A 430 -6.05 -12.06 -14.58
N SER A 431 -6.92 -13.05 -14.62
CA SER A 431 -8.35 -12.81 -14.50
C SER A 431 -9.09 -14.02 -13.97
N ARG A 432 -9.94 -13.79 -12.97
CA ARG A 432 -10.85 -14.80 -12.41
C ARG A 432 -12.01 -15.17 -13.34
N THR A 433 -12.18 -14.45 -14.45
CA THR A 433 -13.27 -14.67 -15.40
C THR A 433 -12.83 -15.47 -16.64
N ILE A 434 -11.53 -15.72 -16.81
CA ILE A 434 -11.03 -16.59 -17.88
C ILE A 434 -11.49 -18.03 -17.60
N PRO A 435 -12.16 -18.69 -18.57
CA PRO A 435 -12.50 -20.10 -18.44
C PRO A 435 -11.23 -20.95 -18.26
N PRO A 436 -11.20 -21.90 -17.32
CA PRO A 436 -10.02 -22.73 -17.13
C PRO A 436 -9.83 -23.66 -18.33
N VAL A 437 -8.57 -23.77 -18.77
CA VAL A 437 -8.15 -24.60 -19.91
C VAL A 437 -7.88 -26.05 -19.49
N LEU A 438 -7.70 -26.28 -18.19
CA LEU A 438 -7.51 -27.60 -17.59
C LEU A 438 -8.19 -27.65 -16.21
N ARG A 439 -8.82 -28.78 -15.88
CA ARG A 439 -9.44 -29.03 -14.58
C ARG A 439 -8.81 -30.29 -13.97
N VAL A 440 -8.28 -30.19 -12.75
CA VAL A 440 -7.60 -31.29 -12.06
C VAL A 440 -8.00 -31.39 -10.60
N ARG A 441 -7.74 -32.54 -9.98
CA ARG A 441 -7.89 -32.74 -8.53
C ARG A 441 -6.55 -32.51 -7.82
N SER A 442 -6.60 -32.26 -6.51
CA SER A 442 -5.40 -32.27 -5.66
C SER A 442 -4.62 -33.58 -5.83
N GLY A 443 -3.28 -33.49 -5.89
CA GLY A 443 -2.35 -34.58 -6.18
C GLY A 443 -2.02 -34.77 -7.66
N ALA A 444 -2.72 -34.10 -8.59
CA ALA A 444 -2.45 -34.24 -10.02
C ALA A 444 -1.05 -33.73 -10.41
N ARG A 445 -0.44 -34.38 -11.40
CA ARG A 445 0.81 -33.93 -12.02
C ARG A 445 0.52 -33.35 -13.38
N VAL A 446 1.11 -32.22 -13.69
CA VAL A 446 0.89 -31.50 -14.95
C VAL A 446 2.24 -31.13 -15.53
N THR A 447 2.53 -31.61 -16.73
CA THR A 447 3.59 -31.05 -17.56
C THR A 447 3.04 -29.82 -18.26
N VAL A 448 3.60 -28.64 -17.98
CA VAL A 448 3.18 -27.35 -18.49
C VAL A 448 4.30 -26.79 -19.35
N GLU A 449 4.01 -26.54 -20.62
CA GLU A 449 4.89 -25.76 -21.49
C GLU A 449 4.66 -24.27 -21.27
N THR A 450 5.73 -23.47 -21.24
CA THR A 450 5.65 -22.01 -21.15
C THR A 450 6.53 -21.36 -22.20
N LEU A 451 6.17 -20.15 -22.61
CA LEU A 451 6.94 -19.33 -23.54
C LEU A 451 7.38 -18.05 -22.85
N THR A 452 8.61 -17.61 -23.12
CA THR A 452 9.00 -16.25 -22.78
C THR A 452 8.37 -15.25 -23.75
N GLN A 453 7.90 -14.11 -23.26
CA GLN A 453 7.42 -12.98 -24.06
C GLN A 453 8.50 -12.37 -24.97
N HIS A 454 9.78 -12.62 -24.68
CA HIS A 454 10.93 -12.11 -25.42
C HIS A 454 11.33 -12.96 -26.64
N ALA A 455 10.57 -14.00 -26.99
CA ALA A 455 10.90 -14.86 -28.14
C ALA A 455 10.95 -14.09 -29.48
N SER A 456 10.21 -12.99 -29.60
CA SER A 456 10.24 -12.09 -30.76
C SER A 456 11.53 -11.27 -30.92
N ASP A 457 12.41 -11.27 -29.91
CA ASP A 457 13.71 -10.58 -29.99
C ASP A 457 14.67 -11.26 -30.97
N ASP A 458 14.46 -12.57 -31.20
CA ASP A 458 15.13 -13.37 -32.23
C ASP A 458 14.20 -14.50 -32.71
N PRO A 459 13.23 -14.20 -33.59
CA PRO A 459 12.21 -15.16 -34.00
C PRO A 459 12.81 -16.35 -34.75
N GLU A 460 13.98 -16.21 -35.38
CA GLU A 460 14.69 -17.30 -36.06
C GLU A 460 15.10 -18.41 -35.08
N ARG A 461 15.47 -18.03 -33.84
CA ARG A 461 15.98 -18.95 -32.81
C ARG A 461 14.93 -19.37 -31.80
N MET A 462 13.93 -18.53 -31.52
CA MET A 462 12.98 -18.76 -30.43
C MET A 462 11.54 -19.03 -30.89
N ILE A 463 11.22 -18.88 -32.19
CA ILE A 463 9.85 -19.07 -32.72
C ILE A 463 9.83 -19.99 -33.95
N GLN A 464 10.70 -19.77 -34.93
CA GLN A 464 10.63 -20.42 -36.24
C GLN A 464 10.69 -21.96 -36.12
N GLY A 465 9.68 -22.63 -36.67
CA GLY A 465 9.55 -24.09 -36.65
C GLY A 465 8.90 -24.65 -35.39
N ASP A 466 8.66 -23.81 -34.36
CA ASP A 466 7.97 -24.21 -33.14
C ASP A 466 6.48 -23.90 -33.26
N ALA A 467 5.65 -24.93 -33.47
CA ALA A 467 4.22 -24.77 -33.67
C ALA A 467 3.51 -24.07 -32.48
N GLY A 468 3.97 -24.29 -31.25
CA GLY A 468 3.41 -23.64 -30.06
C GLY A 468 3.73 -22.14 -30.06
N ALA A 469 5.00 -21.80 -30.24
CA ALA A 469 5.44 -20.41 -30.33
C ALA A 469 4.82 -19.67 -31.52
N GLU A 470 4.83 -20.27 -32.71
CA GLU A 470 4.20 -19.70 -33.90
C GLU A 470 2.70 -19.46 -33.68
N SER A 471 1.99 -20.37 -32.99
CA SER A 471 0.57 -20.17 -32.70
C SER A 471 0.30 -18.94 -31.84
N VAL A 472 1.18 -18.63 -30.88
CA VAL A 472 1.03 -17.52 -29.91
C VAL A 472 1.53 -16.19 -30.50
N PHE A 473 2.70 -16.23 -31.16
CA PHE A 473 3.38 -15.04 -31.66
C PHE A 473 2.93 -14.59 -33.04
N ARG A 474 2.18 -15.40 -33.79
CA ARG A 474 1.73 -15.06 -35.14
C ARG A 474 1.04 -13.70 -35.18
N TRP A 475 1.69 -12.77 -35.88
CA TRP A 475 1.24 -11.41 -36.08
C TRP A 475 1.57 -10.99 -37.51
N THR A 476 0.54 -10.71 -38.29
CA THR A 476 0.60 -10.21 -39.66
C THR A 476 -0.14 -8.87 -39.74
N ARG A 477 -0.10 -8.24 -40.92
CA ARG A 477 -0.80 -6.97 -41.15
C ARG A 477 -2.30 -6.99 -40.85
N ASP A 478 -2.94 -8.13 -41.02
CA ASP A 478 -4.40 -8.26 -40.93
C ASP A 478 -4.87 -9.09 -39.74
N PHE A 479 -3.94 -9.71 -39.00
CA PHE A 479 -4.27 -10.67 -37.96
C PHE A 479 -3.20 -10.79 -36.88
N LYS A 480 -3.65 -10.95 -35.64
CA LYS A 480 -2.78 -11.25 -34.50
C LYS A 480 -3.42 -12.35 -33.66
N ALA A 481 -2.67 -13.43 -33.42
CA ALA A 481 -3.23 -14.64 -32.82
C ALA A 481 -3.65 -14.45 -31.36
N VAL A 482 -2.80 -13.80 -30.57
CA VAL A 482 -3.12 -13.35 -29.21
C VAL A 482 -3.09 -11.82 -29.22
N ASP A 483 -4.27 -11.22 -29.42
CA ASP A 483 -4.40 -9.78 -29.65
C ASP A 483 -4.20 -8.96 -28.37
N ARG A 484 -5.00 -9.23 -27.33
CA ARG A 484 -4.83 -8.61 -26.01
C ARG A 484 -3.49 -9.04 -25.40
N ARG A 485 -2.61 -8.07 -25.15
CA ARG A 485 -1.38 -8.22 -24.37
C ARG A 485 -1.35 -7.13 -23.30
N GLY A 486 -1.65 -7.50 -22.06
CA GLY A 486 -1.77 -6.59 -20.92
C GLY A 486 -3.22 -6.43 -20.42
N ALA A 487 -3.35 -5.83 -19.25
CA ALA A 487 -4.57 -5.51 -18.52
C ALA A 487 -5.28 -4.24 -18.98
N GLY A 488 -4.67 -3.46 -19.90
CA GLY A 488 -5.22 -2.20 -20.40
C GLY A 488 -6.47 -2.34 -21.29
N PRO A 489 -6.96 -1.22 -21.86
CA PRO A 489 -8.08 -1.21 -22.79
C PRO A 489 -7.78 -2.01 -24.06
N VAL A 490 -8.78 -2.75 -24.58
CA VAL A 490 -8.64 -3.52 -25.84
C VAL A 490 -8.52 -2.59 -27.05
N ASN A 491 -9.18 -1.43 -27.01
CA ASN A 491 -9.16 -0.46 -28.10
C ASN A 491 -7.93 0.47 -28.09
N ALA A 492 -6.93 0.21 -27.24
CA ALA A 492 -5.71 1.00 -27.12
C ALA A 492 -5.96 2.52 -26.95
N SER A 493 -6.95 2.89 -26.14
CA SER A 493 -7.43 4.28 -26.06
C SER A 493 -6.54 5.25 -25.28
N ILE A 494 -5.43 4.81 -24.66
CA ILE A 494 -4.59 5.68 -23.83
C ILE A 494 -3.30 6.02 -24.57
N PHE A 495 -2.58 5.02 -25.10
CA PHE A 495 -1.30 5.19 -25.78
C PHE A 495 -1.31 4.76 -27.24
N GLY A 496 -2.31 4.00 -27.69
CA GLY A 496 -2.38 3.54 -29.09
C GLY A 496 -1.38 2.43 -29.44
N ARG A 497 -0.85 1.71 -28.45
CA ARG A 497 0.18 0.66 -28.61
C ARG A 497 -0.34 -0.69 -29.13
N GLY A 498 -1.64 -0.90 -29.07
CA GLY A 498 -2.30 -2.19 -29.33
C GLY A 498 -3.15 -2.66 -28.16
N ALA A 499 -3.95 -3.71 -28.37
CA ALA A 499 -4.90 -4.20 -27.38
C ALA A 499 -4.22 -4.61 -26.06
N GLY A 500 -4.74 -4.12 -24.94
CA GLY A 500 -4.14 -4.32 -23.60
C GLY A 500 -2.99 -3.36 -23.27
N GLU A 501 -2.48 -2.65 -24.27
CA GLU A 501 -1.43 -1.61 -24.21
C GLU A 501 -0.10 -1.98 -23.53
N GLY A 502 0.14 -3.27 -23.30
CA GLY A 502 1.35 -3.74 -22.61
C GLY A 502 1.35 -3.46 -21.11
N PHE A 503 0.19 -3.18 -20.49
CA PHE A 503 0.07 -3.13 -19.02
C PHE A 503 0.08 -4.55 -18.45
N GLY A 504 1.29 -5.12 -18.39
CA GLY A 504 1.51 -6.53 -18.14
C GLY A 504 1.97 -7.24 -19.41
N VAL A 505 3.01 -8.05 -19.27
CA VAL A 505 3.83 -8.49 -20.41
C VAL A 505 4.03 -10.00 -20.51
N HIS A 506 3.66 -10.77 -19.48
CA HIS A 506 3.99 -12.19 -19.39
C HIS A 506 3.01 -13.07 -20.17
N ILE A 507 3.51 -14.10 -20.85
CA ILE A 507 2.67 -15.16 -21.41
C ILE A 507 2.36 -16.14 -20.28
N CYS A 508 1.08 -16.23 -19.90
CA CYS A 508 0.63 -17.05 -18.78
C CYS A 508 -0.16 -18.25 -19.30
N THR A 509 0.40 -19.46 -19.14
CA THR A 509 -0.24 -20.71 -19.52
C THR A 509 -1.22 -21.15 -18.42
N GLY A 510 -2.48 -21.36 -18.78
CA GLY A 510 -3.58 -21.57 -17.83
C GLY A 510 -4.84 -20.76 -18.20
N PRO A 511 -5.81 -20.61 -17.28
CA PRO A 511 -5.77 -21.07 -15.90
C PRO A 511 -6.08 -22.56 -15.73
N ILE A 512 -5.43 -23.21 -14.77
CA ILE A 512 -5.70 -24.56 -14.29
C ILE A 512 -6.63 -24.45 -13.08
N PHE A 513 -7.80 -25.10 -13.16
CA PHE A 513 -8.77 -25.15 -12.08
C PHE A 513 -8.53 -26.40 -11.21
N VAL A 514 -8.39 -26.19 -9.90
CA VAL A 514 -8.18 -27.27 -8.92
C VAL A 514 -9.49 -27.54 -8.17
N HIS A 515 -10.06 -28.73 -8.36
CA HIS A 515 -11.31 -29.13 -7.70
C HIS A 515 -11.20 -29.07 -6.17
N GLY A 516 -12.21 -28.44 -5.54
CA GLY A 516 -12.30 -28.30 -4.08
C GLY A 516 -11.54 -27.13 -3.48
N ALA A 517 -10.77 -26.38 -4.29
CA ALA A 517 -10.07 -25.18 -3.84
C ALA A 517 -11.07 -24.04 -3.60
N GLU A 518 -11.02 -23.45 -2.41
CA GLU A 518 -11.92 -22.40 -1.95
C GLU A 518 -11.14 -21.22 -1.34
N PRO A 519 -11.72 -20.00 -1.30
CA PRO A 519 -11.06 -18.86 -0.68
C PRO A 519 -10.63 -19.14 0.77
N GLY A 520 -9.34 -18.95 1.06
CA GLY A 520 -8.72 -19.22 2.35
C GLY A 520 -7.93 -20.53 2.43
N ASP A 521 -8.07 -21.42 1.44
CA ASP A 521 -7.17 -22.57 1.25
C ASP A 521 -5.79 -22.10 0.76
N VAL A 522 -4.82 -23.03 0.70
CA VAL A 522 -3.52 -22.81 0.08
C VAL A 522 -3.28 -23.86 -1.01
N LEU A 523 -2.87 -23.41 -2.19
CA LEU A 523 -2.41 -24.29 -3.27
C LEU A 523 -0.89 -24.40 -3.21
N GLU A 524 -0.38 -25.62 -2.99
CA GLU A 524 1.03 -25.98 -3.14
C GLU A 524 1.29 -26.42 -4.58
N VAL A 525 2.28 -25.81 -5.21
CA VAL A 525 2.79 -26.13 -6.54
C VAL A 525 4.21 -26.67 -6.38
N GLU A 526 4.35 -28.00 -6.36
CA GLU A 526 5.64 -28.69 -6.26
C GLU A 526 6.26 -28.81 -7.65
N ILE A 527 7.42 -28.19 -7.88
CA ILE A 527 8.12 -28.18 -9.18
C ILE A 527 9.04 -29.40 -9.25
N LEU A 528 8.59 -30.46 -9.93
CA LEU A 528 9.28 -31.75 -10.01
C LEU A 528 10.47 -31.73 -10.96
N ASP A 529 10.29 -31.07 -12.11
CA ASP A 529 11.32 -30.93 -13.14
C ASP A 529 11.10 -29.65 -13.94
N LEU A 530 12.17 -29.09 -14.50
CA LEU A 530 12.11 -27.89 -15.30
C LEU A 530 13.27 -27.88 -16.31
N ARG A 531 12.95 -27.72 -17.60
CA ARG A 531 13.93 -27.83 -18.69
C ARG A 531 13.77 -26.74 -19.74
N PRO A 532 14.85 -26.29 -20.39
CA PRO A 532 14.76 -25.43 -21.56
C PRO A 532 13.91 -26.05 -22.66
N ARG A 533 13.06 -25.24 -23.29
CA ARG A 533 12.34 -25.63 -24.50
C ARG A 533 13.34 -25.64 -25.66
N PRO A 534 13.52 -26.78 -26.36
CA PRO A 534 14.49 -26.87 -27.45
C PRO A 534 14.13 -25.92 -28.60
N CYS A 535 15.15 -25.35 -29.25
CA CYS A 535 15.00 -24.63 -30.50
C CYS A 535 14.48 -25.58 -31.59
N ALA A 536 13.38 -25.21 -32.24
CA ALA A 536 12.79 -26.00 -33.31
C ALA A 536 13.45 -25.79 -34.69
N ASN A 537 14.27 -24.73 -34.83
CA ASN A 537 15.00 -24.47 -36.06
C ASN A 537 16.11 -25.51 -36.26
N PRO A 538 16.11 -26.30 -37.36
CA PRO A 538 17.09 -27.36 -37.59
C PRO A 538 18.55 -26.91 -37.55
N ALA A 539 18.83 -25.64 -37.85
CA ALA A 539 20.16 -25.06 -37.80
C ALA A 539 20.78 -25.06 -36.38
N TYR A 540 19.95 -25.14 -35.34
CA TYR A 540 20.37 -25.05 -33.94
C TYR A 540 19.94 -26.27 -33.10
N THR A 541 19.89 -27.44 -33.74
CA THR A 541 19.49 -28.71 -33.10
C THR A 541 20.25 -28.94 -31.78
N GLY A 542 19.52 -29.25 -30.72
CA GLY A 542 20.08 -29.51 -29.37
C GLY A 542 20.36 -28.25 -28.55
N GLN A 543 20.06 -27.05 -29.06
CA GLN A 543 20.23 -25.80 -28.33
C GLN A 543 18.90 -25.23 -27.86
N ALA A 544 18.95 -24.42 -26.82
CA ALA A 544 17.88 -23.52 -26.41
C ALA A 544 18.43 -22.09 -26.31
N PHE A 545 17.56 -21.12 -26.52
CA PHE A 545 17.93 -19.71 -26.56
C PHE A 545 17.08 -18.89 -25.60
N GLY A 546 17.66 -17.80 -25.14
CA GLY A 546 16.96 -16.82 -24.34
C GLY A 546 17.42 -15.40 -24.62
N SER A 547 16.63 -14.45 -24.16
CA SER A 547 16.90 -13.02 -24.24
C SER A 547 17.19 -12.46 -22.85
N ASN A 548 17.89 -11.34 -22.79
CA ASN A 548 17.94 -10.50 -21.60
C ASN A 548 17.83 -9.06 -22.10
N ALA A 549 16.75 -8.40 -21.71
CA ALA A 549 16.51 -7.01 -22.03
C ALA A 549 16.96 -6.12 -20.87
N ALA A 550 18.03 -5.37 -21.07
CA ALA A 550 18.31 -4.19 -20.27
C ALA A 550 17.34 -3.10 -20.72
N ALA A 551 16.18 -3.04 -20.06
CA ALA A 551 14.99 -2.36 -20.55
C ALA A 551 14.72 -1.03 -19.84
N ALA A 552 13.77 -0.23 -20.37
CA ALA A 552 13.43 1.09 -19.84
C ALA A 552 12.85 1.08 -18.42
N TRP A 553 12.28 -0.04 -17.98
CA TRP A 553 11.78 -0.24 -16.61
C TRP A 553 12.83 -0.81 -15.65
N GLY A 554 14.01 -1.21 -16.16
CA GLY A 554 15.07 -1.75 -15.33
C GLY A 554 15.63 -0.72 -14.36
N PHE A 555 16.00 -1.16 -13.15
CA PHE A 555 16.54 -0.29 -12.10
C PHE A 555 17.76 0.52 -12.55
N HIS A 556 18.57 -0.03 -13.46
CA HIS A 556 19.76 0.61 -14.02
C HIS A 556 19.49 1.75 -15.03
N HIS A 557 18.26 1.90 -15.55
CA HIS A 557 17.99 2.65 -16.78
C HIS A 557 18.30 4.16 -16.69
N ASP A 558 18.29 4.73 -15.50
CA ASP A 558 18.66 6.14 -15.24
C ASP A 558 20.15 6.33 -14.89
N ASP A 559 20.91 5.24 -14.68
CA ASP A 559 22.29 5.24 -14.17
C ASP A 559 23.35 4.90 -15.24
N ILE A 560 22.95 4.88 -16.51
CA ILE A 560 23.84 4.55 -17.62
C ILE A 560 24.88 5.68 -17.85
N LEU A 561 26.15 5.30 -17.85
CA LEU A 561 27.28 6.24 -18.02
C LEU A 561 27.65 6.52 -19.48
N ASP A 562 27.70 5.47 -20.31
CA ASP A 562 28.12 5.58 -21.72
C ASP A 562 27.01 6.17 -22.61
N GLU A 563 27.38 6.82 -23.71
CA GLU A 563 26.40 7.33 -24.69
C GLU A 563 25.93 6.24 -25.69
N PRO A 564 24.67 6.32 -26.18
CA PRO A 564 23.61 7.21 -25.71
C PRO A 564 23.06 6.74 -24.36
N ARG A 565 22.94 7.65 -23.38
CA ARG A 565 22.55 7.28 -22.00
C ARG A 565 21.16 6.68 -21.89
N LYS A 566 20.24 7.10 -22.75
CA LYS A 566 18.91 6.50 -22.87
C LYS A 566 18.91 5.50 -24.01
N ARG A 567 18.92 4.22 -23.63
CA ARG A 567 18.90 3.08 -24.55
C ARG A 567 18.39 1.85 -23.84
N GLU A 568 17.92 0.91 -24.64
CA GLU A 568 17.63 -0.46 -24.22
C GLU A 568 18.55 -1.40 -24.99
N VAL A 569 18.94 -2.51 -24.38
CA VAL A 569 19.88 -3.47 -24.97
C VAL A 569 19.34 -4.87 -24.80
N ILE A 570 19.19 -5.58 -25.92
CA ILE A 570 18.89 -7.00 -25.93
C ILE A 570 20.21 -7.77 -26.02
N THR A 571 20.39 -8.75 -25.14
CA THR A 571 21.49 -9.72 -25.21
C THR A 571 20.91 -11.13 -25.39
N VAL A 572 21.28 -11.80 -26.48
CA VAL A 572 20.81 -13.16 -26.78
C VAL A 572 21.81 -14.17 -26.23
N TYR A 573 21.30 -15.17 -25.53
CA TYR A 573 22.07 -16.25 -24.94
C TYR A 573 21.69 -17.60 -25.54
N ARG A 574 22.61 -18.55 -25.48
CA ARG A 574 22.38 -19.98 -25.75
C ARG A 574 22.69 -20.82 -24.54
N THR A 575 22.03 -21.97 -24.46
CA THR A 575 22.40 -23.11 -23.63
C THR A 575 22.15 -24.41 -24.39
N ASP A 576 22.63 -25.51 -23.83
CA ASP A 576 22.25 -26.84 -24.29
C ASP A 576 20.81 -27.15 -23.81
N ALA A 577 19.97 -27.68 -24.71
CA ALA A 577 18.58 -27.99 -24.39
C ALA A 577 18.43 -29.20 -23.44
N ALA A 578 19.45 -30.08 -23.34
CA ALA A 578 19.44 -31.19 -22.39
C ALA A 578 19.69 -30.74 -20.94
N GLY A 579 20.24 -29.55 -20.73
CA GLY A 579 20.61 -29.00 -19.42
C GLY A 579 21.92 -29.56 -18.84
N GLU A 580 22.74 -30.22 -19.65
CA GLU A 580 23.97 -30.91 -19.23
C GLU A 580 25.13 -29.94 -18.98
N SER A 581 25.17 -28.80 -19.69
CA SER A 581 26.28 -27.84 -19.57
C SER A 581 26.33 -27.14 -18.20
N GLY A 582 25.16 -26.93 -17.56
CA GLY A 582 25.02 -26.16 -16.34
C GLY A 582 25.25 -24.65 -16.50
N PHE A 583 25.45 -24.14 -17.72
CA PHE A 583 25.63 -22.70 -17.98
C PHE A 583 25.04 -22.25 -19.32
N ALA A 584 24.81 -20.94 -19.42
CA ALA A 584 24.48 -20.22 -20.65
C ALA A 584 25.63 -19.31 -21.09
N GLU A 585 25.71 -19.05 -22.39
CA GLU A 585 26.71 -18.18 -23.02
C GLU A 585 26.03 -17.10 -23.86
N ALA A 586 26.53 -15.87 -23.76
CA ALA A 586 26.05 -14.79 -24.63
C ALA A 586 26.57 -15.01 -26.06
N ILE A 587 25.70 -14.78 -27.04
CA ILE A 587 26.04 -14.92 -28.46
C ILE A 587 26.35 -13.52 -29.01
N TYR A 588 25.37 -12.63 -28.92
CA TYR A 588 25.47 -11.25 -29.34
C TYR A 588 24.56 -10.36 -28.50
N SER A 589 24.77 -9.06 -28.59
CA SER A 589 23.82 -8.05 -28.11
C SER A 589 23.50 -7.05 -29.20
N PHE A 590 22.35 -6.39 -29.14
CA PHE A 590 22.05 -5.22 -29.97
C PHE A 590 21.32 -4.16 -29.14
N ARG A 591 21.47 -2.90 -29.54
CA ARG A 591 20.65 -1.81 -28.98
C ARG A 591 19.29 -1.83 -29.64
N TRP A 592 18.23 -1.70 -28.85
CA TRP A 592 16.90 -1.48 -29.39
C TRP A 592 16.90 -0.21 -30.26
N VAL A 593 16.30 -0.32 -31.43
CA VAL A 593 16.00 0.80 -32.32
C VAL A 593 14.50 0.77 -32.61
N PRO A 594 13.85 1.90 -32.96
CA PRO A 594 12.41 1.93 -33.14
C PRO A 594 11.91 0.83 -34.10
N GLN A 595 11.04 -0.05 -33.59
CA GLN A 595 10.44 -1.14 -34.36
C GLN A 595 9.04 -0.76 -34.81
N THR A 596 8.63 -1.17 -35.99
CA THR A 596 7.26 -0.98 -36.47
C THR A 596 6.57 -2.33 -36.47
N ASP A 597 5.49 -2.47 -35.70
CA ASP A 597 4.74 -3.72 -35.65
C ASP A 597 4.01 -3.99 -36.98
N PRO A 598 3.49 -5.21 -37.20
CA PRO A 598 2.77 -5.54 -38.43
C PRO A 598 1.50 -4.70 -38.67
N PHE A 599 0.91 -4.09 -37.65
CA PHE A 599 -0.24 -3.17 -37.76
C PHE A 599 0.17 -1.73 -38.08
N GLY A 600 1.48 -1.44 -38.11
CA GLY A 600 2.03 -0.13 -38.45
C GLY A 600 2.26 0.78 -37.25
N VAL A 601 2.15 0.29 -36.02
CA VAL A 601 2.45 1.05 -34.80
C VAL A 601 3.96 1.10 -34.59
N LEU A 602 4.49 2.30 -34.30
CA LEU A 602 5.91 2.51 -34.02
C LEU A 602 6.18 2.39 -32.51
N HIS A 603 7.13 1.55 -32.16
CA HIS A 603 7.59 1.29 -30.80
C HIS A 603 9.01 1.84 -30.64
N GLU A 604 9.14 3.05 -30.10
CA GLU A 604 10.44 3.71 -29.88
C GLU A 604 11.28 3.01 -28.80
N THR A 605 10.60 2.39 -27.85
CA THR A 605 11.16 1.58 -26.75
C THR A 605 10.46 0.23 -26.71
N ILE A 606 10.89 -0.68 -25.83
CA ILE A 606 10.21 -1.96 -25.58
C ILE A 606 8.93 -1.69 -24.78
N ASP A 607 7.90 -1.10 -25.41
CA ASP A 607 6.70 -0.62 -24.71
C ASP A 607 5.44 -1.47 -24.94
N TYR A 608 5.57 -2.52 -25.76
CA TYR A 608 4.53 -3.50 -26.03
C TYR A 608 5.15 -4.88 -26.24
N PRO A 609 4.65 -5.94 -25.58
CA PRO A 609 5.34 -7.24 -25.58
C PRO A 609 5.18 -7.98 -26.91
N GLY A 610 6.20 -8.74 -27.30
CA GLY A 610 6.18 -9.64 -28.44
C GLY A 610 6.12 -8.96 -29.81
N VAL A 611 6.55 -7.70 -29.91
CA VAL A 611 6.77 -7.01 -31.20
C VAL A 611 7.90 -7.72 -31.95
N PRO A 612 7.70 -8.17 -33.19
CA PRO A 612 8.76 -8.84 -33.95
C PRO A 612 9.88 -7.85 -34.31
N VAL A 613 11.11 -8.14 -33.87
CA VAL A 613 12.27 -7.30 -34.18
C VAL A 613 12.68 -7.48 -35.64
N ASP A 614 12.84 -6.37 -36.37
CA ASP A 614 13.44 -6.36 -37.70
C ASP A 614 14.96 -6.38 -37.60
N HIS A 615 15.54 -7.58 -37.78
CA HIS A 615 16.98 -7.80 -37.70
C HIS A 615 17.78 -7.06 -38.80
N ALA A 616 17.13 -6.56 -39.86
CA ALA A 616 17.81 -5.73 -40.86
C ALA A 616 18.07 -4.29 -40.37
N ARG A 617 17.40 -3.86 -39.29
CA ARG A 617 17.51 -2.49 -38.73
C ARG A 617 18.45 -2.39 -37.53
N ILE A 618 18.82 -3.51 -36.93
CA ILE A 618 19.67 -3.56 -35.74
C ILE A 618 21.13 -3.81 -36.12
N GLU A 619 22.05 -3.38 -35.26
CA GLU A 619 23.47 -3.73 -35.35
C GLU A 619 23.80 -4.77 -34.27
N LYS A 620 24.12 -6.00 -34.68
CA LYS A 620 24.53 -7.07 -33.76
C LYS A 620 26.00 -6.89 -33.37
N ARG A 621 26.26 -6.84 -32.07
CA ARG A 621 27.59 -6.89 -31.49
C ARG A 621 27.89 -8.32 -31.03
N GLU A 622 28.75 -8.99 -31.76
CA GLU A 622 29.25 -10.34 -31.45
C GLU A 622 30.35 -10.32 -30.37
N GLY A 623 30.63 -11.48 -29.77
CA GLY A 623 31.74 -11.65 -28.83
C GLY A 623 31.55 -10.90 -27.50
N VAL A 624 30.31 -10.57 -27.16
CA VAL A 624 29.94 -9.96 -25.88
C VAL A 624 30.12 -10.95 -24.74
N LEU A 625 30.45 -10.44 -23.55
CA LEU A 625 30.67 -11.25 -22.34
C LEU A 625 31.64 -12.42 -22.54
N LYS A 626 32.63 -12.27 -23.45
CA LYS A 626 33.58 -13.34 -23.80
C LYS A 626 34.27 -13.90 -22.56
N GLY A 627 34.13 -15.21 -22.34
CA GLY A 627 34.72 -15.93 -21.21
C GLY A 627 33.82 -16.02 -19.97
N ALA A 628 32.69 -15.31 -19.94
CA ALA A 628 31.70 -15.49 -18.89
C ALA A 628 30.84 -16.73 -19.15
N ARG A 629 30.62 -17.54 -18.12
CA ARG A 629 29.66 -18.65 -18.11
C ARG A 629 28.58 -18.35 -17.08
N ILE A 630 27.35 -18.16 -17.53
CA ILE A 630 26.23 -17.78 -16.67
C ILE A 630 25.63 -19.06 -16.07
N PRO A 631 25.67 -19.28 -14.74
CA PRO A 631 25.10 -20.48 -14.14
C PRO A 631 23.59 -20.56 -14.43
N VAL A 632 23.13 -21.71 -14.93
CA VAL A 632 21.69 -21.92 -15.13
C VAL A 632 20.98 -22.09 -13.79
N ARG A 633 19.84 -21.41 -13.66
CA ARG A 633 18.93 -21.47 -12.53
C ARG A 633 17.50 -21.47 -13.09
N PRO A 634 17.05 -22.55 -13.77
CA PRO A 634 15.73 -22.57 -14.37
C PRO A 634 14.65 -22.37 -13.31
N HIS A 635 13.75 -21.42 -13.53
CA HIS A 635 12.60 -21.15 -12.67
C HIS A 635 11.46 -20.50 -13.46
N PHE A 636 10.27 -20.50 -12.88
CA PHE A 636 9.19 -19.64 -13.33
C PHE A 636 9.28 -18.32 -12.56
N GLY A 637 9.45 -17.19 -13.25
CA GLY A 637 9.26 -15.86 -12.67
C GLY A 637 7.81 -15.64 -12.25
N PHE A 638 6.88 -16.14 -13.08
CA PHE A 638 5.45 -16.04 -12.89
C PHE A 638 4.78 -17.36 -12.48
N ILE A 639 4.28 -17.40 -11.23
CA ILE A 639 3.39 -18.48 -10.74
C ILE A 639 2.28 -17.82 -9.90
N ALA A 640 1.03 -17.96 -10.32
CA ALA A 640 -0.06 -17.20 -9.70
C ALA A 640 -1.39 -17.95 -9.66
N VAL A 641 -2.14 -17.72 -8.58
CA VAL A 641 -3.58 -18.00 -8.52
C VAL A 641 -4.35 -16.71 -8.80
N ALA A 642 -5.59 -16.79 -9.26
CA ALA A 642 -6.35 -15.58 -9.58
C ALA A 642 -6.77 -14.83 -8.30
N PRO A 643 -6.50 -13.52 -8.20
CA PRO A 643 -6.96 -12.70 -7.08
C PRO A 643 -8.46 -12.39 -7.16
N ARG A 644 -9.03 -11.92 -6.04
CA ARG A 644 -10.47 -11.62 -5.92
C ARG A 644 -10.83 -10.14 -6.10
N GLU A 645 -9.84 -9.24 -6.00
CA GLU A 645 -10.03 -7.80 -5.85
C GLU A 645 -10.55 -7.11 -7.12
N THR A 646 -10.17 -7.61 -8.30
CA THR A 646 -10.58 -7.05 -9.60
C THR A 646 -10.56 -8.13 -10.67
N ASP A 647 -11.34 -7.94 -11.74
CA ASP A 647 -11.52 -8.95 -12.77
C ASP A 647 -10.32 -9.11 -13.69
N ILE A 648 -9.56 -8.04 -13.95
CA ILE A 648 -8.33 -8.06 -14.75
C ILE A 648 -7.21 -7.41 -13.94
N VAL A 649 -6.10 -8.12 -13.79
CA VAL A 649 -4.92 -7.72 -13.03
C VAL A 649 -3.69 -7.78 -13.90
N ASP A 650 -2.93 -6.69 -14.00
CA ASP A 650 -1.62 -6.60 -14.64
C ASP A 650 -0.70 -7.73 -14.15
N SER A 651 -0.07 -8.46 -15.09
CA SER A 651 0.80 -9.58 -14.75
C SER A 651 2.16 -9.17 -14.17
N VAL A 652 2.54 -7.89 -14.23
CA VAL A 652 3.87 -7.41 -13.78
C VAL A 652 3.95 -7.39 -12.25
N PRO A 653 3.13 -6.64 -11.49
CA PRO A 653 3.35 -6.54 -10.06
C PRO A 653 2.99 -7.84 -9.32
N PRO A 654 3.92 -8.46 -8.54
CA PRO A 654 3.55 -9.55 -7.66
C PRO A 654 2.64 -9.08 -6.53
N GLY A 655 1.98 -10.03 -5.89
CA GLY A 655 1.18 -9.78 -4.70
C GLY A 655 0.97 -11.03 -3.87
N TYR A 656 0.00 -10.98 -2.95
CA TYR A 656 -0.34 -12.13 -2.10
C TYR A 656 -0.64 -13.39 -2.91
N PHE A 657 -1.20 -13.24 -4.10
CA PHE A 657 -1.63 -14.30 -5.01
C PHE A 657 -0.48 -14.96 -5.80
N GLY A 658 0.77 -14.56 -5.56
CA GLY A 658 1.91 -14.90 -6.42
C GLY A 658 2.12 -13.84 -7.48
N GLY A 659 2.14 -14.24 -8.75
CA GLY A 659 2.43 -13.35 -9.87
C GLY A 659 3.91 -13.42 -10.25
N ASN A 660 4.45 -12.29 -10.71
CA ASN A 660 5.87 -12.11 -11.04
C ASN A 660 6.73 -11.97 -9.78
N ILE A 661 6.99 -13.11 -9.13
CA ILE A 661 7.77 -13.10 -7.90
C ILE A 661 9.25 -12.89 -8.21
N ASP A 662 9.71 -13.46 -9.34
CA ASP A 662 11.09 -13.40 -9.84
C ASP A 662 12.11 -13.83 -8.80
N ASN A 663 11.80 -14.92 -8.11
CA ASN A 663 12.75 -15.59 -7.24
C ASN A 663 13.31 -16.82 -7.97
N TRP A 664 14.60 -16.78 -8.30
CA TRP A 664 15.26 -17.87 -9.03
C TRP A 664 15.22 -19.23 -8.33
N ARG A 665 14.83 -19.26 -7.05
CA ARG A 665 14.66 -20.48 -6.25
C ARG A 665 13.30 -21.14 -6.46
N ALA A 666 12.36 -20.53 -7.20
CA ALA A 666 11.11 -21.15 -7.68
C ALA A 666 11.37 -22.11 -8.86
N GLY A 667 12.35 -23.00 -8.69
CA GLY A 667 12.82 -23.94 -9.70
C GLY A 667 12.64 -25.40 -9.27
N LYS A 668 13.29 -26.30 -10.00
CA LYS A 668 13.24 -27.75 -9.74
C LYS A 668 13.54 -28.09 -8.28
N GLY A 669 12.67 -28.90 -7.67
CA GLY A 669 12.76 -29.37 -6.29
C GLY A 669 12.15 -28.41 -5.25
N ALA A 670 11.66 -27.24 -5.68
CA ALA A 670 10.98 -26.30 -4.79
C ALA A 670 9.47 -26.51 -4.81
N SER A 671 8.81 -26.12 -3.71
CA SER A 671 7.35 -26.02 -3.61
C SER A 671 6.94 -24.58 -3.38
N VAL A 672 5.97 -24.09 -4.14
CA VAL A 672 5.44 -22.73 -4.02
C VAL A 672 4.02 -22.78 -3.45
N TYR A 673 3.81 -22.09 -2.33
CA TYR A 673 2.52 -22.05 -1.64
C TYR A 673 1.81 -20.74 -1.93
N LEU A 674 0.60 -20.83 -2.49
CA LEU A 674 -0.18 -19.70 -2.96
C LEU A 674 -1.54 -19.65 -2.24
N PRO A 675 -1.88 -18.54 -1.56
CA PRO A 675 -3.17 -18.39 -0.89
C PRO A 675 -4.31 -18.26 -1.91
N VAL A 676 -5.28 -19.17 -1.81
CA VAL A 676 -6.44 -19.22 -2.71
C VAL A 676 -7.43 -18.11 -2.36
N ALA A 677 -7.80 -17.29 -3.34
CA ALA A 677 -8.75 -16.19 -3.17
C ALA A 677 -10.08 -16.38 -3.90
N VAL A 678 -10.13 -17.30 -4.87
CA VAL A 678 -11.30 -17.59 -5.69
C VAL A 678 -11.51 -19.11 -5.84
N PRO A 679 -12.75 -19.58 -6.06
CA PRO A 679 -13.02 -20.99 -6.26
C PRO A 679 -12.18 -21.58 -7.41
N GLY A 680 -11.58 -22.74 -7.15
CA GLY A 680 -10.74 -23.42 -8.12
C GLY A 680 -9.30 -22.93 -8.23
N ALA A 681 -8.92 -21.91 -7.45
CA ALA A 681 -7.62 -21.21 -7.48
C ALA A 681 -7.28 -20.50 -8.81
N LEU A 682 -7.55 -21.12 -9.96
CA LEU A 682 -7.23 -20.63 -11.30
C LEU A 682 -5.74 -20.33 -11.44
N LEU A 683 -4.92 -21.38 -11.35
CA LEU A 683 -3.46 -21.32 -11.40
C LEU A 683 -2.96 -21.07 -12.84
N SER A 684 -2.06 -20.11 -13.00
CA SER A 684 -1.32 -19.88 -14.24
C SER A 684 0.18 -19.88 -13.99
N LEU A 685 0.95 -20.39 -14.96
CA LEU A 685 2.42 -20.38 -14.94
C LEU A 685 2.96 -19.71 -16.20
N GLY A 686 4.01 -18.92 -16.07
CA GLY A 686 4.58 -18.14 -17.17
C GLY A 686 5.96 -17.61 -16.83
N ASP A 687 6.37 -16.59 -17.58
CA ASP A 687 7.63 -15.85 -17.41
C ASP A 687 8.83 -16.77 -17.12
N PRO A 688 9.13 -17.72 -18.03
CA PRO A 688 10.14 -18.72 -17.76
C PRO A 688 11.56 -18.15 -17.90
N HIS A 689 12.38 -18.38 -16.87
CA HIS A 689 13.71 -17.84 -16.76
C HIS A 689 14.75 -18.96 -16.67
N LEU A 690 15.76 -18.92 -17.53
CA LEU A 690 16.87 -19.87 -17.48
C LEU A 690 17.94 -19.47 -16.46
N ALA A 691 18.09 -18.18 -16.15
CA ALA A 691 18.94 -17.68 -15.09
C ALA A 691 18.52 -16.28 -14.63
N GLN A 692 18.72 -15.97 -13.34
CA GLN A 692 18.51 -14.64 -12.79
C GLN A 692 19.43 -14.40 -11.59
N GLY A 693 19.77 -13.12 -11.36
CA GLY A 693 20.37 -12.65 -10.12
C GLY A 693 19.32 -12.08 -9.17
N ASP A 694 19.56 -12.21 -7.87
CA ASP A 694 18.79 -11.52 -6.84
C ASP A 694 18.81 -10.00 -7.12
N GLY A 695 17.66 -9.42 -7.44
CA GLY A 695 17.47 -8.00 -7.78
C GLY A 695 16.99 -7.72 -9.21
N GLU A 696 17.25 -8.61 -10.17
CA GLU A 696 16.81 -8.45 -11.58
C GLU A 696 17.03 -7.03 -12.16
N ILE A 697 18.26 -6.54 -12.00
CA ILE A 697 18.60 -5.12 -12.17
C ILE A 697 18.35 -4.59 -13.60
N SER A 698 18.43 -5.45 -14.62
CA SER A 698 18.15 -5.10 -16.02
C SER A 698 16.67 -4.81 -16.28
N GLY A 699 15.77 -5.21 -15.38
CA GLY A 699 14.33 -5.25 -15.61
C GLY A 699 13.82 -6.60 -16.10
N THR A 700 14.72 -7.48 -16.54
CA THR A 700 14.41 -8.85 -16.98
C THR A 700 15.53 -9.80 -16.54
N ALA A 701 15.19 -11.07 -16.45
CA ALA A 701 16.11 -12.18 -16.28
C ALA A 701 16.78 -12.60 -17.60
N LEU A 702 17.35 -13.80 -17.62
CA LEU A 702 17.62 -14.52 -18.86
C LEU A 702 16.36 -15.29 -19.25
N GLU A 703 15.50 -14.59 -19.97
CA GLU A 703 14.20 -14.94 -20.50
C GLU A 703 14.28 -16.09 -21.49
N CYS A 704 13.76 -17.26 -21.15
CA CYS A 704 13.93 -18.47 -21.97
C CYS A 704 12.75 -19.41 -21.77
N SER A 705 12.09 -19.81 -22.86
CA SER A 705 10.98 -20.76 -22.81
C SER A 705 11.36 -22.05 -22.08
N LEU A 706 10.53 -22.51 -21.15
CA LEU A 706 10.77 -23.73 -20.36
C LEU A 706 9.59 -24.70 -20.49
N THR A 707 9.83 -25.96 -20.15
CA THR A 707 8.77 -26.94 -19.89
C THR A 707 8.98 -27.49 -18.49
N GLY A 708 7.96 -27.35 -17.63
CA GLY A 708 8.01 -27.81 -16.25
C GLY A 708 7.03 -28.93 -15.98
N GLN A 709 7.39 -29.84 -15.07
CA GLN A 709 6.45 -30.79 -14.50
C GLN A 709 6.15 -30.35 -13.07
N VAL A 710 4.89 -30.11 -12.76
CA VAL A 710 4.43 -29.68 -11.44
C VAL A 710 3.45 -30.67 -10.84
N ARG A 711 3.39 -30.75 -9.51
CA ARG A 711 2.31 -31.42 -8.77
C ARG A 711 1.52 -30.39 -7.99
N LEU A 712 0.19 -30.46 -8.09
CA LEU A 712 -0.70 -29.50 -7.46
C LEU A 712 -1.36 -30.13 -6.24
N VAL A 713 -1.06 -29.63 -5.04
CA VAL A 713 -1.60 -30.14 -3.77
C VAL A 713 -2.39 -29.04 -3.09
N LEU A 714 -3.66 -29.32 -2.81
CA LEU A 714 -4.56 -28.42 -2.09
C LEU A 714 -4.47 -28.67 -0.59
N HIS A 715 -4.21 -27.62 0.18
CA HIS A 715 -4.25 -27.58 1.64
C HIS A 715 -5.51 -26.87 2.10
N LYS A 716 -6.43 -27.63 2.71
CA LYS A 716 -7.69 -27.08 3.21
C LYS A 716 -7.47 -26.27 4.49
N ARG A 717 -8.08 -25.09 4.54
CA ARG A 717 -8.02 -24.20 5.69
C ARG A 717 -8.50 -24.91 6.95
N GLY A 718 -7.69 -24.89 8.01
CA GLY A 718 -8.02 -25.50 9.30
C GLY A 718 -7.90 -27.02 9.36
N GLU A 719 -7.63 -27.69 8.24
CA GLU A 719 -7.46 -29.15 8.14
C GLU A 719 -6.01 -29.55 7.81
N THR A 720 -5.16 -28.60 7.42
CA THR A 720 -3.74 -28.86 7.10
C THR A 720 -2.88 -29.08 8.35
N GLU A 721 -1.99 -30.07 8.29
CA GLU A 721 -0.95 -30.32 9.30
C GLU A 721 0.13 -29.23 9.29
N LYS A 722 0.31 -28.54 8.17
CA LYS A 722 1.22 -27.39 8.04
C LYS A 722 0.52 -26.14 8.58
N VAL A 723 0.37 -26.05 9.90
CA VAL A 723 -0.46 -25.02 10.57
C VAL A 723 -0.13 -23.58 10.15
N PHE A 724 1.14 -23.29 9.87
CA PHE A 724 1.62 -21.98 9.39
C PHE A 724 1.09 -21.58 8.00
N LEU A 725 0.45 -22.50 7.25
CA LEU A 725 -0.26 -22.18 6.01
C LEU A 725 -1.65 -21.58 6.29
N ASN A 726 -2.19 -21.74 7.49
CA ASN A 726 -3.50 -21.18 7.85
C ASN A 726 -3.41 -19.66 7.97
N GLY A 727 -3.96 -18.94 6.98
CA GLY A 727 -3.86 -17.49 6.93
C GLY A 727 -2.58 -16.97 6.27
N LEU A 728 -1.93 -17.81 5.44
CA LEU A 728 -0.81 -17.40 4.59
C LEU A 728 -1.18 -16.12 3.81
N ALA A 729 -0.42 -15.05 4.03
CA ALA A 729 -0.72 -13.71 3.50
C ALA A 729 0.14 -13.31 2.30
N ALA A 730 1.15 -14.10 1.95
CA ALA A 730 2.06 -13.89 0.83
C ALA A 730 2.62 -15.23 0.34
N PRO A 731 3.16 -15.31 -0.87
CA PRO A 731 3.78 -16.52 -1.39
C PRO A 731 4.93 -17.00 -0.50
N LEU A 732 4.98 -18.30 -0.27
CA LEU A 732 6.07 -18.98 0.42
C LEU A 732 6.71 -19.96 -0.57
N ILE A 733 8.05 -19.98 -0.63
CA ILE A 733 8.79 -21.01 -1.36
C ILE A 733 9.50 -21.90 -0.35
N GLU A 734 9.38 -23.21 -0.51
CA GLU A 734 10.13 -24.21 0.24
C GLU A 734 11.11 -24.91 -0.70
N THR A 735 12.38 -24.90 -0.33
CA THR A 735 13.42 -25.73 -0.97
C THR A 735 13.75 -26.91 -0.05
N PRO A 736 14.55 -27.90 -0.51
CA PRO A 736 14.98 -28.99 0.36
C PRO A 736 15.68 -28.52 1.64
N ASP A 737 16.39 -27.39 1.58
CA ASP A 737 17.25 -26.86 2.64
C ASP A 737 16.73 -25.60 3.35
N ALA A 738 15.70 -24.92 2.82
CA ALA A 738 15.28 -23.63 3.35
C ALA A 738 13.80 -23.31 3.12
N TRP A 739 13.31 -22.34 3.88
CA TRP A 739 12.06 -21.62 3.65
C TRP A 739 12.37 -20.21 3.17
N LEU A 740 11.62 -19.74 2.18
CA LEU A 740 11.77 -18.41 1.58
C LEU A 740 10.44 -17.66 1.68
N LEU A 741 10.42 -16.67 2.57
CA LEU A 741 9.25 -15.85 2.84
C LEU A 741 9.33 -14.54 2.06
N HIS A 742 8.30 -14.26 1.26
CA HIS A 742 8.29 -13.09 0.40
C HIS A 742 7.59 -11.92 1.08
N GLY A 743 8.25 -10.77 1.07
CA GLY A 743 7.66 -9.49 1.39
C GLY A 743 7.75 -8.56 0.19
N PHE A 744 6.66 -7.87 -0.09
CA PHE A 744 6.61 -6.87 -1.17
C PHE A 744 6.40 -5.48 -0.60
N SER A 745 6.58 -4.44 -1.43
CA SER A 745 6.30 -3.05 -1.05
C SER A 745 4.90 -2.90 -0.44
N TYR A 746 3.94 -3.66 -0.96
CA TYR A 746 2.58 -3.86 -0.44
C TYR A 746 2.25 -5.36 -0.48
N THR A 747 1.80 -5.95 0.63
CA THR A 747 1.46 -7.39 0.68
C THR A 747 0.26 -7.68 -0.23
N ASN A 748 -0.77 -6.84 -0.18
CA ASN A 748 -1.90 -6.86 -1.10
C ASN A 748 -2.05 -5.46 -1.73
N TYR A 749 -1.24 -5.18 -2.75
CA TYR A 749 -1.24 -3.86 -3.41
C TYR A 749 -2.61 -3.49 -4.01
N LEU A 750 -3.34 -4.48 -4.57
CA LEU A 750 -4.68 -4.28 -5.14
C LEU A 750 -5.66 -3.69 -4.13
N ARG A 751 -5.57 -4.13 -2.86
CA ARG A 751 -6.39 -3.62 -1.77
C ARG A 751 -5.80 -2.36 -1.14
N GLU A 752 -4.51 -2.37 -0.81
CA GLU A 752 -3.85 -1.32 -0.03
C GLU A 752 -3.71 0.01 -0.80
N LEU A 753 -3.74 -0.03 -2.13
CA LEU A 753 -3.71 1.16 -3.00
C LEU A 753 -5.08 1.53 -3.57
N GLY A 754 -6.11 0.73 -3.31
CA GLY A 754 -7.48 0.99 -3.72
C GLY A 754 -7.70 1.01 -5.24
N ARG A 755 -8.65 1.81 -5.71
CA ARG A 755 -9.16 1.76 -7.10
C ARG A 755 -8.08 1.93 -8.19
N ASN A 756 -7.02 2.67 -7.91
CA ASN A 756 -5.94 2.96 -8.87
C ASN A 756 -4.68 2.11 -8.60
N ALA A 757 -4.81 0.99 -7.88
CA ALA A 757 -3.69 0.18 -7.42
C ALA A 757 -2.70 -0.20 -8.53
N GLN A 758 -3.21 -0.65 -9.67
CA GLN A 758 -2.41 -1.14 -10.79
C GLN A 758 -1.57 -0.04 -11.46
N SER A 759 -1.89 1.25 -11.26
CA SER A 759 -1.05 2.37 -11.73
C SER A 759 -0.22 3.00 -10.62
N GLU A 760 -0.73 3.03 -9.39
CA GLU A 760 -0.02 3.63 -8.25
C GLU A 760 1.13 2.77 -7.73
N VAL A 761 1.06 1.45 -7.92
CA VAL A 761 2.09 0.53 -7.43
C VAL A 761 3.46 0.83 -8.02
N PHE A 762 3.53 1.15 -9.32
CA PHE A 762 4.75 1.55 -10.02
C PHE A 762 5.36 2.88 -9.55
N LYS A 763 4.56 3.74 -8.91
CA LYS A 763 5.03 5.04 -8.39
C LYS A 763 5.47 4.98 -6.93
N ARG A 764 5.16 3.88 -6.23
CA ARG A 764 5.28 3.76 -4.77
C ARG A 764 6.11 2.55 -4.33
N SER A 765 6.89 1.99 -5.24
CA SER A 765 7.84 0.89 -5.01
C SER A 765 8.84 1.24 -3.90
N SER A 766 9.14 0.30 -3.00
CA SER A 766 10.07 0.55 -1.89
C SER A 766 10.64 -0.73 -1.27
N LEU A 767 11.97 -0.88 -1.33
CA LEU A 767 12.69 -1.95 -0.63
C LEU A 767 12.53 -1.87 0.89
N SER A 768 12.49 -0.66 1.47
CA SER A 768 12.28 -0.49 2.91
C SER A 768 10.93 -1.03 3.37
N ARG A 769 9.90 -0.93 2.52
CA ARG A 769 8.58 -1.49 2.81
C ARG A 769 8.53 -2.99 2.59
N ALA A 770 9.14 -3.46 1.50
CA ALA A 770 9.30 -4.88 1.22
C ALA A 770 10.04 -5.60 2.36
N LEU A 771 11.11 -5.02 2.89
CA LEU A 771 11.85 -5.55 4.03
C LEU A 771 10.97 -5.62 5.29
N ARG A 772 10.18 -4.58 5.58
CA ARG A 772 9.21 -4.61 6.70
C ARG A 772 8.14 -5.69 6.51
N SER A 773 7.70 -5.91 5.28
CA SER A 773 6.75 -6.96 4.93
C SER A 773 7.36 -8.35 5.14
N ALA A 774 8.58 -8.58 4.64
CA ALA A 774 9.31 -9.83 4.80
C ALA A 774 9.63 -10.12 6.28
N PHE A 775 9.99 -9.10 7.05
CA PHE A 775 10.15 -9.19 8.51
C PHE A 775 8.88 -9.70 9.18
N ARG A 776 7.71 -9.10 8.88
CA ARG A 776 6.41 -9.50 9.47
C ARG A 776 6.05 -10.93 9.08
N ALA A 777 6.23 -11.30 7.82
CA ALA A 777 5.98 -12.65 7.33
C ALA A 777 6.88 -13.67 8.06
N THR A 778 8.17 -13.37 8.17
CA THR A 778 9.16 -14.24 8.83
C THR A 778 8.90 -14.39 10.31
N ARG A 779 8.59 -13.29 11.01
CA ARG A 779 8.20 -13.32 12.42
C ARG A 779 7.02 -14.26 12.63
N ASN A 780 5.94 -14.05 11.88
CA ASN A 780 4.73 -14.85 12.04
C ASN A 780 4.99 -16.33 11.72
N PHE A 781 5.75 -16.61 10.68
CA PHE A 781 6.15 -17.97 10.34
C PHE A 781 6.97 -18.64 11.43
N LEU A 782 7.97 -17.96 12.00
CA LEU A 782 8.79 -18.52 13.08
C LEU A 782 7.95 -18.81 14.33
N MET A 783 7.05 -17.89 14.69
CA MET A 783 6.14 -18.06 15.82
C MET A 783 5.16 -19.22 15.60
N GLU A 784 4.59 -19.35 14.39
CA GLU A 784 3.57 -20.38 14.10
C GLU A 784 4.18 -21.77 13.82
N ARG A 785 5.30 -21.83 13.09
CA ARG A 785 5.93 -23.11 12.70
C ARG A 785 6.79 -23.71 13.80
N TYR A 786 7.55 -22.88 14.51
CA TYR A 786 8.55 -23.31 15.49
C TYR A 786 8.18 -22.94 16.93
N GLY A 787 7.02 -22.29 17.14
CA GLY A 787 6.51 -22.00 18.49
C GLY A 787 7.32 -20.95 19.25
N LEU A 788 8.18 -20.19 18.55
CA LEU A 788 8.98 -19.13 19.17
C LEU A 788 8.07 -17.98 19.64
N ASP A 789 8.45 -17.32 20.72
CA ASP A 789 7.85 -16.03 21.05
C ASP A 789 8.37 -14.91 20.12
N GLU A 790 7.80 -13.71 20.25
CA GLU A 790 8.15 -12.59 19.37
C GLU A 790 9.60 -12.13 19.57
N ASP A 791 10.11 -12.14 20.81
CA ASP A 791 11.48 -11.69 21.12
C ASP A 791 12.51 -12.72 20.62
N GLU A 792 12.23 -14.01 20.80
CA GLU A 792 13.00 -15.12 20.25
C GLU A 792 13.04 -15.08 18.72
N ALA A 793 11.88 -14.89 18.07
CA ALA A 793 11.81 -14.79 16.62
C ALA A 793 12.64 -13.60 16.09
N ILE A 794 12.55 -12.44 16.74
CA ILE A 794 13.34 -11.25 16.40
C ILE A 794 14.84 -11.51 16.59
N SER A 795 15.23 -12.13 17.71
CA SER A 795 16.62 -12.49 17.98
C SER A 795 17.16 -13.44 16.91
N LEU A 796 16.46 -14.55 16.65
CA LEU A 796 16.86 -15.56 15.68
C LEU A 796 17.00 -14.99 14.27
N MET A 797 16.00 -14.24 13.80
CA MET A 797 16.05 -13.68 12.46
C MET A 797 17.14 -12.60 12.28
N SER A 798 17.63 -12.02 13.39
CA SER A 798 18.72 -11.05 13.34
C SER A 798 20.09 -11.70 13.19
N VAL A 799 20.24 -12.98 13.52
CA VAL A 799 21.54 -13.68 13.56
C VAL A 799 21.64 -14.88 12.63
N ALA A 800 20.51 -15.42 12.14
CA ALA A 800 20.47 -16.66 11.38
C ALA A 800 19.50 -16.67 10.19
N VAL A 801 18.89 -15.53 9.83
CA VAL A 801 18.03 -15.38 8.65
C VAL A 801 18.61 -14.32 7.72
N ASP A 802 18.70 -14.67 6.44
CA ASP A 802 19.22 -13.76 5.41
C ASP A 802 18.06 -13.08 4.68
N PHE A 803 18.07 -11.74 4.63
CA PHE A 803 17.13 -10.97 3.82
C PHE A 803 17.80 -10.53 2.51
N GLY A 804 17.31 -11.06 1.39
CA GLY A 804 17.81 -10.78 0.05
C GLY A 804 16.83 -9.97 -0.77
N VAL A 805 17.32 -9.15 -1.71
CA VAL A 805 16.48 -8.50 -2.70
C VAL A 805 16.04 -9.53 -3.73
N THR A 806 14.74 -9.68 -3.94
CA THR A 806 14.20 -10.59 -4.96
C THR A 806 14.27 -9.92 -6.33
N GLN A 807 13.61 -8.77 -6.45
CA GLN A 807 13.59 -7.93 -7.65
C GLN A 807 13.32 -6.46 -7.30
N VAL A 808 13.67 -5.57 -8.22
CA VAL A 808 13.37 -4.13 -8.19
C VAL A 808 12.83 -3.60 -9.52
N ALA A 809 12.13 -4.45 -10.29
CA ALA A 809 11.66 -4.13 -11.64
C ALA A 809 10.13 -3.99 -11.74
N ASP A 810 9.36 -4.67 -10.88
CA ASP A 810 7.96 -4.98 -11.21
C ASP A 810 6.92 -4.07 -10.55
N GLY A 811 7.33 -2.86 -10.18
CA GLY A 811 6.50 -1.94 -9.40
C GLY A 811 6.34 -2.38 -7.93
N ASN A 812 5.80 -3.57 -7.65
CA ASN A 812 5.70 -4.08 -6.29
C ASN A 812 6.98 -4.81 -5.86
N TRP A 813 8.07 -4.07 -5.63
CA TRP A 813 9.39 -4.64 -5.35
C TRP A 813 9.41 -5.65 -4.20
N GLY A 814 10.29 -6.66 -4.32
CA GLY A 814 10.33 -7.83 -3.44
C GLY A 814 11.62 -7.98 -2.62
N ILE A 815 11.46 -8.42 -1.37
CA ILE A 815 12.51 -8.97 -0.50
C ILE A 815 12.10 -10.39 -0.14
N HIS A 816 13.04 -11.33 -0.11
CA HIS A 816 12.83 -12.66 0.46
C HIS A 816 13.67 -12.84 1.72
N ALA A 817 13.08 -13.46 2.74
CA ALA A 817 13.81 -13.94 3.92
C ALA A 817 14.09 -15.43 3.78
N ARG A 818 15.37 -15.83 3.83
CA ARG A 818 15.79 -17.22 3.78
C ARG A 818 16.02 -17.74 5.19
N VAL A 819 15.17 -18.67 5.61
CA VAL A 819 15.29 -19.40 6.87
C VAL A 819 15.81 -20.80 6.57
N SER A 820 17.07 -21.08 6.92
CA SER A 820 17.66 -22.41 6.74
C SER A 820 16.95 -23.43 7.63
N LYS A 821 16.61 -24.60 7.09
CA LYS A 821 16.02 -25.70 7.87
C LYS A 821 17.04 -26.29 8.87
N ALA A 822 18.33 -26.19 8.57
CA ALA A 822 19.41 -26.79 9.36
C ALA A 822 19.68 -26.09 10.71
N ILE A 823 19.10 -24.91 10.97
CA ILE A 823 19.25 -24.22 12.27
C ILE A 823 18.26 -24.73 13.32
N PHE A 824 17.30 -25.56 12.93
CA PHE A 824 16.33 -26.19 13.82
C PHE A 824 16.65 -27.68 13.95
N GLU A 825 16.41 -28.24 15.13
CA GLU A 825 16.54 -29.68 15.32
C GLU A 825 15.59 -30.43 14.38
N PRO A 826 16.01 -31.58 13.82
CA PRO A 826 15.10 -32.44 13.08
C PRO A 826 13.88 -32.77 13.96
N PRO A 827 12.65 -32.82 13.41
CA PRO A 827 11.52 -33.38 14.15
C PRO A 827 11.94 -34.75 14.67
N GLY A 828 11.91 -34.96 15.99
CA GLY A 828 12.52 -36.13 16.64
C GLY A 828 12.14 -37.45 15.98
N GLU A 829 13.15 -38.29 15.73
CA GLU A 829 13.00 -39.71 15.38
C GLU A 829 12.32 -40.52 16.49
#